data_AF-A0A202C239-F1
#
_entry.id   AF-A0A202C239-F1
#
_cell.length_a   1.000
_cell.length_b   1.000
_cell.length_c   1.000
_cell.angle_alpha   90.00
_cell.angle_beta   90.00
_cell.angle_gamma   90.00
#
_symmetry.space_group_name_H-M   'P 1'
#
loop_
_entity.id
_entity.type
_entity.pdbx_description
1 polymer ?
#
loop_
_entity_poly.entity_id
_entity_poly.type
_entity_poly.pdbx_seq_one_letter_code
_entity_poly.pdbx_strand_id
1 'polypeptide(L)'
;MHTTKPIQRYKIFSVKDFTEAVFDENASIEIYAKNTAFDCTEIKGNLVLRGEGCNFPNLETLKGNLSIDAPNCSFPELKMVEENFTMHCPAMLERLEKVRGNFKCIVDFSFKNLAAIGGSIELKNAAVYAKSKKLVQGRVVIPINHQYEVKNLPKDGIFNIDIFGDHIIIPHQEIRGRINIFGKDISFPNLEFVHGGLKIEITDSLADECTHDFPVLKKMTGNLRFVRAKLSFPELQEMTGTIHLENGSYVNFSALEISGGIMINHRSGASFPVLKEINGALKNHGSGTCYLNALEKIKSTFCTYQISAPNIVEIGGDLDIHAYTHNRFDHLKKVNGRILGSSKVQLKSLEYVGILDNASLAGSEFSSLKEVTHYFYGTHTGLENVAKNIYFRVTDSLCITKDQFIVGRSNFTFVLNLQRHYFKKLISILKLRHSSFQNFKTREFEREWTHYNTPVFNDVLNRIEKLWDKLEPIGFDEFFNDKDRNFKLFCFSYFGVGNLMKNLKAEKINQAEIEVNYFGYDDNGNEYITKKINQYEVHQVENEKLGIFVWGSANRYSYAVKCWCPSTEKEHWLWIEEAYKDNALTAIASTFRIHENIIPHIRCLKRQGDLLICELNKKIPPRGAVRALTASEYFGLLEAET
;
A
#
# COMPACT_ATOMS: atom_id res chain seq x y z
N MET A 1 -36.01 11.67 48.25
CA MET A 1 -35.32 10.52 48.89
C MET A 1 -35.77 9.25 48.15
N HIS A 2 -35.00 8.78 47.18
CA HIS A 2 -35.21 7.45 46.61
C HIS A 2 -34.37 6.46 47.41
N THR A 3 -35.01 5.68 48.26
CA THR A 3 -34.40 4.51 48.89
C THR A 3 -34.24 3.43 47.82
N THR A 4 -33.06 3.35 47.19
CA THR A 4 -32.70 2.16 46.40
C THR A 4 -32.63 0.99 47.37
N LYS A 5 -33.58 0.06 47.26
CA LYS A 5 -33.49 -1.20 47.99
C LYS A 5 -32.21 -1.92 47.51
N PRO A 6 -31.37 -2.44 48.41
CA PRO A 6 -30.16 -3.14 48.02
C PRO A 6 -30.52 -4.39 47.20
N ILE A 7 -29.72 -4.69 46.16
CA ILE A 7 -29.91 -5.89 45.34
C ILE A 7 -29.72 -7.13 46.23
N GLN A 8 -30.75 -7.95 46.35
CA GLN A 8 -30.70 -9.20 47.11
C GLN A 8 -30.19 -10.33 46.22
N ARG A 9 -29.14 -11.03 46.67
CA ARG A 9 -28.53 -12.14 45.93
C ARG A 9 -29.06 -13.48 46.39
N TYR A 10 -29.55 -14.28 45.46
CA TYR A 10 -30.03 -15.64 45.69
C TYR A 10 -29.05 -16.62 45.04
N LYS A 11 -28.43 -17.50 45.82
CA LYS A 11 -27.56 -18.56 45.30
C LYS A 11 -28.36 -19.84 45.19
N ILE A 12 -28.47 -20.37 43.98
CA ILE A 12 -29.33 -21.51 43.67
C ILE A 12 -28.47 -22.74 43.39
N PHE A 13 -28.56 -23.75 44.24
CA PHE A 13 -27.85 -25.02 44.09
C PHE A 13 -28.78 -26.16 43.63
N SER A 14 -30.09 -25.97 43.72
CA SER A 14 -31.12 -26.95 43.36
C SER A 14 -32.42 -26.30 42.87
N VAL A 15 -33.34 -27.10 42.32
CA VAL A 15 -34.70 -26.64 41.94
C VAL A 15 -35.47 -26.09 43.15
N LYS A 16 -35.26 -26.66 44.34
CA LYS A 16 -35.91 -26.21 45.56
C LYS A 16 -35.53 -24.76 45.90
N ASP A 17 -34.23 -24.46 45.84
CA ASP A 17 -33.73 -23.09 46.10
C ASP A 17 -34.31 -22.09 45.10
N PHE A 18 -34.51 -22.53 43.84
CA PHE A 18 -35.07 -21.70 42.78
C PHE A 18 -36.55 -21.39 43.04
N THR A 19 -37.34 -22.38 43.49
CA THR A 19 -38.75 -22.17 43.84
C THR A 19 -38.95 -21.30 45.08
N GLU A 20 -37.96 -21.26 45.98
CA GLU A 20 -37.99 -20.43 47.20
C GLU A 20 -37.46 -19.00 46.95
N ALA A 21 -36.86 -18.72 45.79
CA ALA A 21 -36.33 -17.41 45.44
C ALA A 21 -37.42 -16.43 44.99
N VAL A 22 -37.24 -15.14 45.32
CA VAL A 22 -38.14 -14.06 44.89
C VAL A 22 -37.57 -13.40 43.63
N PHE A 23 -38.30 -13.46 42.51
CA PHE A 23 -37.92 -12.87 41.23
C PHE A 23 -38.49 -11.47 41.04
N ASP A 24 -38.07 -10.51 41.87
CA ASP A 24 -38.39 -9.09 41.71
C ASP A 24 -37.24 -8.31 41.02
N GLU A 25 -37.48 -7.03 40.74
CA GLU A 25 -36.54 -6.14 40.03
C GLU A 25 -35.24 -5.87 40.81
N ASN A 26 -35.22 -6.16 42.12
CA ASN A 26 -34.05 -5.99 42.99
C ASN A 26 -33.39 -7.33 43.32
N ALA A 27 -33.73 -8.41 42.62
CA ALA A 27 -33.11 -9.73 42.82
C ALA A 27 -31.93 -9.97 41.85
N SER A 28 -30.93 -10.70 42.31
CA SER A 28 -29.86 -11.27 41.48
C SER A 28 -29.75 -12.76 41.76
N ILE A 29 -30.14 -13.58 40.77
CA ILE A 29 -30.22 -15.02 40.87
C ILE A 29 -28.92 -15.61 40.30
N GLU A 30 -28.10 -16.19 41.16
CA GLU A 30 -26.85 -16.85 40.79
C GLU A 30 -27.03 -18.37 40.80
N ILE A 31 -27.07 -18.98 39.63
CA ILE A 31 -27.27 -20.43 39.47
C ILE A 31 -25.93 -21.15 39.56
N TYR A 32 -25.76 -21.99 40.59
CA TYR A 32 -24.61 -22.88 40.78
C TYR A 32 -24.96 -24.36 40.52
N ALA A 33 -26.26 -24.70 40.48
CA ALA A 33 -26.73 -26.02 40.13
C ALA A 33 -26.18 -26.46 38.77
N LYS A 34 -25.85 -27.74 38.61
CA LYS A 34 -25.33 -28.31 37.36
C LYS A 34 -26.38 -29.20 36.70
N ASN A 35 -26.44 -29.20 35.37
CA ASN A 35 -27.30 -30.09 34.57
C ASN A 35 -28.78 -30.09 35.04
N THR A 36 -29.27 -28.93 35.47
CA THR A 36 -30.59 -28.78 36.10
C THR A 36 -31.51 -27.95 35.21
N ALA A 37 -32.77 -28.35 35.12
CA ALA A 37 -33.81 -27.60 34.43
C ALA A 37 -34.59 -26.71 35.41
N PHE A 38 -34.79 -25.44 35.05
CA PHE A 38 -35.55 -24.47 35.83
C PHE A 38 -36.71 -23.95 35.01
N ASP A 39 -37.93 -24.19 35.47
CA ASP A 39 -39.13 -23.78 34.77
C ASP A 39 -39.58 -22.38 35.22
N CYS A 40 -39.54 -21.43 34.30
CA CYS A 40 -40.11 -20.10 34.43
C CYS A 40 -40.28 -19.47 33.05
N THR A 41 -41.19 -18.52 32.90
CA THR A 41 -41.44 -17.78 31.66
C THR A 41 -40.86 -16.37 31.65
N GLU A 42 -40.74 -15.77 32.83
CA GLU A 42 -40.17 -14.44 33.03
C GLU A 42 -39.30 -14.42 34.30
N ILE A 43 -38.17 -13.71 34.23
CA ILE A 43 -37.38 -13.33 35.40
C ILE A 43 -37.29 -11.80 35.43
N LYS A 44 -37.74 -11.17 36.53
CA LYS A 44 -37.73 -9.69 36.66
C LYS A 44 -36.38 -9.12 37.08
N GLY A 45 -35.56 -9.92 37.77
CA GLY A 45 -34.24 -9.53 38.28
C GLY A 45 -33.09 -9.94 37.35
N ASN A 46 -31.86 -9.88 37.87
CA ASN A 46 -30.67 -10.34 37.16
C ASN A 46 -30.54 -11.87 37.22
N LEU A 47 -30.00 -12.46 36.17
CA LEU A 47 -29.68 -13.89 36.08
C LEU A 47 -28.19 -14.07 35.76
N VAL A 48 -27.49 -14.82 36.61
CA VAL A 48 -26.07 -15.14 36.46
C VAL A 48 -25.90 -16.66 36.51
N LEU A 49 -25.39 -17.26 35.44
CA LEU A 49 -25.16 -18.70 35.36
C LEU A 49 -23.70 -19.03 35.67
N ARG A 50 -23.48 -19.77 36.75
CA ARG A 50 -22.17 -20.27 37.18
C ARG A 50 -22.07 -21.80 37.16
N GLY A 51 -23.20 -22.51 37.13
CA GLY A 51 -23.28 -23.95 36.96
C GLY A 51 -23.43 -24.37 35.50
N GLU A 52 -22.71 -25.41 35.09
CA GLU A 52 -22.75 -25.94 33.72
C GLU A 52 -24.06 -26.68 33.42
N GLY A 53 -24.50 -26.67 32.16
CA GLY A 53 -25.61 -27.53 31.71
C GLY A 53 -27.00 -27.09 32.17
N CYS A 54 -27.17 -25.85 32.64
CA CYS A 54 -28.47 -25.35 33.09
C CYS A 54 -29.44 -25.16 31.91
N ASN A 55 -30.70 -25.56 32.07
CA ASN A 55 -31.72 -25.44 31.04
C ASN A 55 -32.92 -24.62 31.52
N PHE A 56 -33.31 -23.60 30.76
CA PHE A 56 -34.50 -22.77 31.00
C PHE A 56 -35.46 -22.95 29.82
N PRO A 57 -36.26 -24.04 29.80
CA PRO A 57 -37.00 -24.45 28.60
C PRO A 57 -38.08 -23.46 28.18
N ASN A 58 -38.66 -22.72 29.11
CA ASN A 58 -39.82 -21.86 28.87
C ASN A 58 -39.54 -20.36 29.07
N LEU A 59 -38.30 -19.97 29.40
CA LEU A 59 -37.98 -18.56 29.71
C LEU A 59 -38.02 -17.72 28.44
N GLU A 60 -38.99 -16.81 28.34
CA GLU A 60 -39.16 -15.95 27.16
C GLU A 60 -38.52 -14.57 27.34
N THR A 61 -38.59 -14.00 28.55
CA THR A 61 -38.14 -12.63 28.83
C THR A 61 -37.34 -12.54 30.13
N LEU A 62 -36.22 -11.85 30.07
CA LEU A 62 -35.44 -11.44 31.24
C LEU A 62 -35.45 -9.91 31.34
N LYS A 63 -36.04 -9.35 32.40
CA LYS A 63 -36.09 -7.89 32.58
C LYS A 63 -34.79 -7.31 33.15
N GLY A 64 -33.98 -8.11 33.85
CA GLY A 64 -32.67 -7.69 34.34
C GLY A 64 -31.51 -8.12 33.43
N ASN A 65 -30.29 -8.08 33.99
CA ASN A 65 -29.08 -8.46 33.27
C ASN A 65 -28.94 -9.98 33.14
N LEU A 66 -28.42 -10.44 32.00
CA LEU A 66 -28.01 -11.83 31.78
C LEU A 66 -26.48 -11.94 31.81
N SER A 67 -25.93 -12.85 32.60
CA SER A 67 -24.52 -13.26 32.53
C SER A 67 -24.40 -14.76 32.41
N ILE A 68 -23.72 -15.24 31.36
CA ILE A 68 -23.46 -16.67 31.14
C ILE A 68 -21.96 -16.92 31.37
N ASP A 69 -21.63 -17.40 32.57
CA ASP A 69 -20.27 -17.66 33.02
C ASP A 69 -19.91 -19.16 33.03
N ALA A 70 -20.82 -20.03 32.60
CA ALA A 70 -20.64 -21.48 32.54
C ALA A 70 -21.15 -22.09 31.22
N PRO A 71 -20.52 -23.16 30.71
CA PRO A 71 -20.84 -23.73 29.40
C PRO A 71 -22.11 -24.59 29.42
N ASN A 72 -22.57 -24.94 28.21
CA ASN A 72 -23.69 -25.87 27.95
C ASN A 72 -25.04 -25.42 28.52
N CYS A 73 -25.21 -24.13 28.79
CA CYS A 73 -26.50 -23.59 29.22
C CYS A 73 -27.46 -23.43 28.03
N SER A 74 -28.77 -23.60 28.24
CA SER A 74 -29.78 -23.61 27.19
C SER A 74 -30.99 -22.73 27.52
N PHE A 75 -31.38 -21.90 26.54
CA PHE A 75 -32.48 -20.95 26.56
C PHE A 75 -33.22 -21.00 25.21
N PRO A 76 -33.94 -22.09 24.91
CA PRO A 76 -34.57 -22.29 23.61
C PRO A 76 -35.62 -21.22 23.29
N GLU A 77 -36.32 -20.72 24.31
CA GLU A 77 -37.45 -19.79 24.16
C GLU A 77 -37.15 -18.32 24.48
N LEU A 78 -35.92 -18.00 24.90
CA LEU A 78 -35.57 -16.63 25.30
C LEU A 78 -35.56 -15.70 24.10
N LYS A 79 -36.47 -14.72 24.07
CA LYS A 79 -36.63 -13.74 23.01
C LYS A 79 -35.97 -12.40 23.34
N MET A 80 -35.99 -11.99 24.61
CA MET A 80 -35.60 -10.63 25.00
C MET A 80 -34.82 -10.59 26.32
N VAL A 81 -33.75 -9.78 26.33
CA VAL A 81 -33.08 -9.28 27.53
C VAL A 81 -33.28 -7.77 27.58
N GLU A 82 -33.97 -7.26 28.60
CA GLU A 82 -34.31 -5.83 28.70
C GLU A 82 -33.15 -4.96 29.20
N GLU A 83 -32.12 -5.55 29.79
CA GLU A 83 -30.91 -4.84 30.25
C GLU A 83 -29.64 -5.37 29.55
N ASN A 84 -28.52 -5.51 30.25
CA ASN A 84 -27.25 -5.91 29.66
C ASN A 84 -27.12 -7.43 29.53
N PHE A 85 -26.40 -7.88 28.51
CA PHE A 85 -26.09 -9.28 28.29
C PHE A 85 -24.58 -9.51 28.17
N THR A 86 -24.03 -10.34 29.05
CA THR A 86 -22.64 -10.78 29.05
C THR A 86 -22.53 -12.29 28.77
N MET A 87 -21.65 -12.65 27.85
CA MET A 87 -21.41 -14.03 27.46
C MET A 87 -19.91 -14.38 27.56
N HIS A 88 -19.58 -15.21 28.55
CA HIS A 88 -18.25 -15.75 28.78
C HIS A 88 -18.10 -17.21 28.35
N CYS A 89 -19.21 -17.92 28.13
CA CYS A 89 -19.23 -19.31 27.67
C CYS A 89 -20.32 -19.51 26.59
N PRO A 90 -20.18 -20.49 25.69
CA PRO A 90 -21.21 -20.83 24.72
C PRO A 90 -22.51 -21.32 25.38
N ALA A 91 -23.66 -20.93 24.79
CA ALA A 91 -25.00 -21.33 25.22
C ALA A 91 -25.96 -21.51 24.03
N MET A 92 -27.09 -22.19 24.23
CA MET A 92 -28.14 -22.29 23.21
C MET A 92 -29.12 -21.12 23.35
N LEU A 93 -29.13 -20.20 22.37
CA LEU A 93 -29.94 -18.97 22.36
C LEU A 93 -30.62 -18.82 20.98
N GLU A 94 -31.46 -19.79 20.61
CA GLU A 94 -31.98 -19.87 19.24
C GLU A 94 -32.98 -18.76 18.90
N ARG A 95 -33.81 -18.36 19.86
CA ARG A 95 -34.90 -17.39 19.68
C ARG A 95 -34.58 -15.98 20.17
N LEU A 96 -33.35 -15.70 20.59
CA LEU A 96 -33.00 -14.37 21.08
C LEU A 96 -33.08 -13.36 19.93
N GLU A 97 -34.01 -12.40 20.05
CA GLU A 97 -34.29 -11.39 19.03
C GLU A 97 -33.73 -10.02 19.41
N LYS A 98 -33.74 -9.67 20.70
CA LYS A 98 -33.40 -8.32 21.16
C LYS A 98 -32.65 -8.29 22.49
N VAL A 99 -31.60 -7.49 22.54
CA VAL A 99 -30.93 -7.03 23.77
C VAL A 99 -31.10 -5.52 23.83
N ARG A 100 -31.75 -4.97 24.86
CA ARG A 100 -31.95 -3.52 24.95
C ARG A 100 -30.73 -2.77 25.48
N GLY A 101 -29.96 -3.38 26.38
CA GLY A 101 -28.75 -2.79 26.96
C GLY A 101 -27.47 -3.13 26.21
N ASN A 102 -26.33 -3.07 26.92
CA ASN A 102 -25.02 -3.39 26.37
C ASN A 102 -24.87 -4.90 26.14
N PHE A 103 -24.09 -5.26 25.12
CA PHE A 103 -23.73 -6.63 24.81
C PHE A 103 -22.22 -6.82 24.91
N LYS A 104 -21.78 -7.77 25.74
CA LYS A 104 -20.39 -8.14 25.89
C LYS A 104 -20.19 -9.62 25.58
N CYS A 105 -19.23 -9.93 24.73
CA CYS A 105 -18.90 -11.30 24.35
C CYS A 105 -17.39 -11.53 24.27
N ILE A 106 -16.93 -12.65 24.83
CA ILE A 106 -15.52 -13.06 24.77
C ILE A 106 -15.34 -14.44 24.11
N VAL A 107 -16.40 -15.02 23.56
CA VAL A 107 -16.42 -16.31 22.87
C VAL A 107 -17.01 -16.19 21.47
N ASP A 108 -16.54 -17.01 20.53
CA ASP A 108 -17.13 -17.06 19.19
C ASP A 108 -18.58 -17.53 19.26
N PHE A 109 -19.49 -16.83 18.57
CA PHE A 109 -20.91 -17.13 18.65
C PHE A 109 -21.71 -16.68 17.44
N SER A 110 -22.79 -17.38 17.11
CA SER A 110 -23.70 -17.01 16.02
C SER A 110 -25.15 -17.02 16.49
N PHE A 111 -25.75 -15.83 16.57
CA PHE A 111 -27.17 -15.66 16.84
C PHE A 111 -27.99 -15.83 15.56
N LYS A 112 -28.93 -16.79 15.58
CA LYS A 112 -29.85 -17.04 14.47
C LYS A 112 -30.80 -15.85 14.26
N ASN A 113 -31.40 -15.35 15.34
CA ASN A 113 -32.52 -14.41 15.28
C ASN A 113 -32.24 -12.99 15.82
N LEU A 114 -31.07 -12.75 16.43
CA LEU A 114 -30.76 -11.47 17.05
C LEU A 114 -30.79 -10.35 16.01
N ALA A 115 -31.73 -9.43 16.19
CA ALA A 115 -32.02 -8.35 15.25
C ALA A 115 -31.53 -6.99 15.76
N ALA A 116 -31.53 -6.78 17.07
CA ALA A 116 -31.21 -5.48 17.66
C ALA A 116 -30.44 -5.62 18.99
N ILE A 117 -29.39 -4.81 19.11
CA ILE A 117 -28.68 -4.52 20.37
C ILE A 117 -28.81 -3.01 20.59
N GLY A 118 -29.42 -2.60 21.69
CA GLY A 118 -29.71 -1.19 21.98
C GLY A 118 -28.54 -0.41 22.60
N GLY A 119 -27.58 -1.09 23.23
CA GLY A 119 -26.39 -0.49 23.84
C GLY A 119 -25.09 -0.73 23.07
N SER A 120 -23.97 -0.56 23.75
CA SER A 120 -22.63 -0.81 23.18
C SER A 120 -22.36 -2.29 22.97
N ILE A 121 -21.54 -2.60 21.96
CA ILE A 121 -21.07 -3.96 21.66
C ILE A 121 -19.59 -4.05 22.02
N GLU A 122 -19.22 -4.87 23.01
CA GLU A 122 -17.84 -5.18 23.41
C GLU A 122 -17.48 -6.62 23.05
N LEU A 123 -16.53 -6.81 22.12
CA LEU A 123 -16.09 -8.14 21.66
C LEU A 123 -14.60 -8.33 22.00
N LYS A 124 -14.25 -9.24 22.92
CA LYS A 124 -12.84 -9.51 23.26
C LYS A 124 -12.31 -10.69 22.45
N ASN A 125 -11.69 -10.40 21.30
CA ASN A 125 -11.13 -11.41 20.38
C ASN A 125 -12.14 -12.47 19.89
N ALA A 126 -13.43 -12.16 19.96
CA ALA A 126 -14.52 -13.06 19.57
C ALA A 126 -15.10 -12.71 18.20
N ALA A 127 -15.29 -13.71 17.35
CA ALA A 127 -16.06 -13.62 16.12
C ALA A 127 -17.55 -13.88 16.42
N VAL A 128 -18.33 -12.80 16.54
CA VAL A 128 -19.76 -12.88 16.79
C VAL A 128 -20.56 -12.50 15.55
N TYR A 129 -21.58 -13.29 15.23
CA TYR A 129 -22.48 -13.06 14.10
C TYR A 129 -23.92 -12.93 14.58
N ALA A 130 -24.68 -12.04 13.95
CA ALA A 130 -26.12 -11.91 14.11
C ALA A 130 -26.77 -11.87 12.73
N LYS A 131 -27.71 -12.79 12.45
CA LYS A 131 -28.35 -12.93 11.12
C LYS A 131 -27.34 -12.95 9.97
N SER A 132 -26.29 -13.76 10.13
CA SER A 132 -25.18 -13.91 9.16
C SER A 132 -24.32 -12.65 8.92
N LYS A 133 -24.50 -11.58 9.71
CA LYS A 133 -23.62 -10.40 9.69
C LYS A 133 -22.67 -10.44 10.88
N LYS A 134 -21.38 -10.21 10.62
CA LYS A 134 -20.39 -10.09 11.69
C LYS A 134 -20.68 -8.83 12.51
N LEU A 135 -20.85 -8.99 13.82
CA LEU A 135 -20.94 -7.86 14.72
C LEU A 135 -19.58 -7.17 14.79
N VAL A 136 -19.61 -5.83 14.74
CA VAL A 136 -18.44 -5.00 14.97
C VAL A 136 -18.60 -4.31 16.32
N GLN A 137 -17.47 -4.02 16.96
CA GLN A 137 -17.46 -3.16 18.13
C GLN A 137 -18.12 -1.83 17.75
N GLY A 138 -19.30 -1.58 18.30
CA GLY A 138 -20.20 -0.52 17.89
C GLY A 138 -20.64 0.28 19.10
N ARG A 139 -20.62 1.60 18.97
CA ARG A 139 -21.22 2.54 19.92
C ARG A 139 -22.45 3.16 19.26
N VAL A 140 -23.54 3.29 20.00
CA VAL A 140 -24.77 3.97 19.55
C VAL A 140 -24.42 5.40 19.14
N VAL A 141 -24.93 5.85 17.98
CA VAL A 141 -24.84 7.26 17.57
C VAL A 141 -26.13 7.95 18.02
N ILE A 142 -25.99 8.95 18.89
CA ILE A 142 -27.12 9.67 19.48
C ILE A 142 -27.20 11.04 18.81
N PRO A 143 -28.27 11.33 18.03
CA PRO A 143 -28.49 12.66 17.49
C PRO A 143 -29.00 13.60 18.60
N ILE A 144 -28.48 14.83 18.66
CA ILE A 144 -28.96 15.88 19.54
C ILE A 144 -29.35 17.10 18.70
N ASN A 145 -30.63 17.44 18.71
CA ASN A 145 -31.22 18.62 18.09
C ASN A 145 -31.56 19.69 19.13
N HIS A 146 -31.77 19.31 20.40
CA HIS A 146 -32.18 20.22 21.46
C HIS A 146 -31.51 19.93 22.80
N GLN A 147 -31.31 20.95 23.63
CA GLN A 147 -30.64 20.85 24.94
C GLN A 147 -31.28 19.80 25.88
N TYR A 148 -32.60 19.59 25.83
CA TYR A 148 -33.25 18.64 26.73
C TYR A 148 -32.86 17.18 26.45
N GLU A 149 -32.43 16.86 25.22
CA GLU A 149 -32.04 15.50 24.81
C GLU A 149 -30.70 15.08 25.42
N VAL A 150 -29.87 16.05 25.82
CA VAL A 150 -28.59 15.82 26.53
C VAL A 150 -28.80 15.02 27.82
N LYS A 151 -29.97 15.17 28.47
CA LYS A 151 -30.32 14.41 29.69
C LYS A 151 -30.40 12.90 29.46
N ASN A 152 -30.59 12.47 28.23
CA ASN A 152 -30.70 11.07 27.84
C ASN A 152 -29.35 10.44 27.46
N LEU A 153 -28.27 11.22 27.42
CA LEU A 153 -26.95 10.70 27.11
C LEU A 153 -26.44 9.79 28.24
N PRO A 154 -25.83 8.63 27.90
CA PRO A 154 -25.21 7.75 28.89
C PRO A 154 -24.20 8.51 29.77
N LYS A 155 -24.30 8.36 31.09
CA LYS A 155 -23.43 9.07 32.05
C LYS A 155 -21.97 8.62 32.00
N ASP A 156 -21.72 7.41 31.52
CA ASP A 156 -20.39 6.80 31.42
C ASP A 156 -19.57 7.31 30.22
N GLY A 157 -20.13 8.17 29.36
CA GLY A 157 -19.42 8.71 28.19
C GLY A 157 -19.27 7.70 27.04
N ILE A 158 -19.94 6.55 27.09
CA ILE A 158 -19.77 5.47 26.09
C ILE A 158 -20.84 5.60 24.99
N PHE A 159 -20.67 6.59 24.13
CA PHE A 159 -21.56 6.81 22.98
C PHE A 159 -20.85 7.60 21.89
N ASN A 160 -21.35 7.50 20.66
CA ASN A 160 -21.09 8.49 19.62
C ASN A 160 -22.22 9.53 19.64
N ILE A 161 -21.92 10.77 19.29
CA ILE A 161 -22.89 11.87 19.33
C ILE A 161 -22.78 12.72 18.06
N ASP A 162 -23.93 13.02 17.47
CA ASP A 162 -24.08 13.95 16.35
C ASP A 162 -24.94 15.13 16.82
N ILE A 163 -24.36 16.32 16.87
CA ILE A 163 -24.99 17.52 17.42
C ILE A 163 -25.42 18.43 16.27
N PHE A 164 -26.74 18.49 16.02
CA PHE A 164 -27.36 19.29 14.98
C PHE A 164 -27.96 20.59 15.52
N GLY A 165 -28.36 20.61 16.79
CA GLY A 165 -28.96 21.79 17.43
C GLY A 165 -27.93 22.85 17.78
N ASP A 166 -28.42 24.08 17.98
CA ASP A 166 -27.62 25.21 18.42
C ASP A 166 -27.70 25.39 19.94
N HIS A 167 -26.68 26.01 20.54
CA HIS A 167 -26.63 26.41 21.95
C HIS A 167 -26.74 25.23 22.93
N ILE A 168 -26.07 24.12 22.60
CA ILE A 168 -26.08 22.89 23.38
C ILE A 168 -24.86 22.80 24.30
N ILE A 169 -25.12 22.52 25.57
CA ILE A 169 -24.13 22.26 26.61
C ILE A 169 -24.11 20.76 26.92
N ILE A 170 -22.95 20.13 26.75
CA ILE A 170 -22.71 18.71 27.09
C ILE A 170 -21.85 18.64 28.37
N PRO A 171 -22.39 18.15 29.50
CA PRO A 171 -21.73 18.25 30.80
C PRO A 171 -20.72 17.12 31.09
N HIS A 172 -20.49 16.21 30.14
CA HIS A 172 -19.63 15.03 30.33
C HIS A 172 -18.15 15.40 30.51
N GLN A 173 -17.48 14.70 31.43
CA GLN A 173 -16.04 14.85 31.68
C GLN A 173 -15.19 14.00 30.74
N GLU A 174 -15.69 12.86 30.29
CA GLU A 174 -15.02 11.95 29.37
C GLU A 174 -16.03 11.46 28.34
N ILE A 175 -15.64 11.47 27.06
CA ILE A 175 -16.41 10.85 25.97
C ILE A 175 -15.51 9.88 25.23
N ARG A 176 -15.90 8.60 25.23
CA ARG A 176 -15.10 7.56 24.59
C ARG A 176 -15.34 7.48 23.10
N GLY A 177 -16.54 7.79 22.63
CA GLY A 177 -16.93 7.75 21.22
C GLY A 177 -16.65 9.01 20.42
N ARG A 178 -17.14 9.00 19.18
CA ARG A 178 -16.98 10.09 18.23
C ARG A 178 -17.95 11.22 18.53
N ILE A 179 -17.49 12.45 18.39
CA ILE A 179 -18.28 13.67 18.52
C ILE A 179 -18.31 14.33 17.14
N ASN A 180 -19.48 14.52 16.56
CA ASN A 180 -19.66 15.34 15.37
C ASN A 180 -20.53 16.55 15.73
N ILE A 181 -20.10 17.74 15.33
CA ILE A 181 -20.77 19.01 15.62
C ILE A 181 -21.11 19.69 14.30
N PHE A 182 -22.39 20.00 14.13
CA PHE A 182 -22.94 20.68 12.96
C PHE A 182 -23.70 21.97 13.35
N GLY A 183 -24.28 22.02 14.55
CA GLY A 183 -24.92 23.22 15.10
C GLY A 183 -23.92 24.22 15.67
N LYS A 184 -24.40 25.40 16.05
CA LYS A 184 -23.66 26.57 16.54
C LYS A 184 -23.61 26.64 18.06
N ASP A 185 -22.59 27.29 18.59
CA ASP A 185 -22.46 27.63 20.02
C ASP A 185 -22.56 26.43 20.98
N ILE A 186 -21.85 25.36 20.61
CA ILE A 186 -21.80 24.11 21.38
C ILE A 186 -20.67 24.16 22.40
N SER A 187 -20.99 23.85 23.66
CA SER A 187 -20.06 23.94 24.78
C SER A 187 -19.90 22.61 25.52
N PHE A 188 -18.64 22.28 25.83
CA PHE A 188 -18.25 21.12 26.62
C PHE A 188 -17.47 21.58 27.86
N PRO A 189 -18.13 22.18 28.87
CA PRO A 189 -17.46 22.91 29.95
C PRO A 189 -16.58 22.04 30.85
N ASN A 190 -16.88 20.74 30.96
CA ASN A 190 -16.20 19.82 31.86
C ASN A 190 -15.36 18.76 31.14
N LEU A 191 -15.36 18.74 29.80
CA LEU A 191 -14.80 17.64 29.03
C LEU A 191 -13.28 17.68 29.07
N GLU A 192 -12.67 16.73 29.77
CA GLU A 192 -11.22 16.59 29.93
C GLU A 192 -10.61 15.58 28.94
N PHE A 193 -11.38 14.57 28.52
CA PHE A 193 -10.88 13.46 27.71
C PHE A 193 -11.82 13.06 26.57
N VAL A 194 -11.25 12.92 25.35
CA VAL A 194 -11.97 12.37 24.20
C VAL A 194 -11.16 11.25 23.55
N HIS A 195 -11.72 10.04 23.54
CA HIS A 195 -11.02 8.89 22.94
C HIS A 195 -11.36 8.71 21.45
N GLY A 196 -12.56 9.11 21.04
CA GLY A 196 -13.00 9.07 19.64
C GLY A 196 -12.51 10.27 18.84
N GLY A 197 -12.93 10.34 17.58
CA GLY A 197 -12.69 11.52 16.75
C GLY A 197 -13.63 12.66 17.11
N LEU A 198 -13.17 13.90 16.94
CA LEU A 198 -14.01 15.10 17.01
C LEU A 198 -14.01 15.78 15.63
N LYS A 199 -15.20 15.97 15.08
CA LYS A 199 -15.43 16.67 13.84
C LYS A 199 -16.32 17.88 14.09
N ILE A 200 -15.92 19.05 13.60
CA ILE A 200 -16.75 20.24 13.57
C ILE A 200 -16.87 20.70 12.11
N GLU A 201 -18.10 20.79 11.63
CA GLU A 201 -18.41 21.22 10.26
C GLU A 201 -19.57 22.20 10.29
N ILE A 202 -19.28 23.48 10.04
CA ILE A 202 -20.28 24.53 10.00
C ILE A 202 -20.67 24.77 8.54
N THR A 203 -21.93 24.49 8.22
CA THR A 203 -22.45 24.58 6.85
C THR A 203 -22.86 26.00 6.43
N ASP A 204 -23.10 26.88 7.41
CA ASP A 204 -23.63 28.23 7.20
C ASP A 204 -22.56 29.26 6.80
N SER A 205 -22.93 30.28 6.04
CA SER A 205 -22.03 31.34 5.56
C SER A 205 -21.61 32.34 6.64
N LEU A 206 -22.20 32.27 7.84
CA LEU A 206 -21.90 33.10 9.02
C LEU A 206 -20.95 32.41 10.03
N ALA A 207 -20.08 31.51 9.56
CA ALA A 207 -19.14 30.76 10.39
C ALA A 207 -18.18 31.61 11.25
N ASP A 208 -18.10 32.92 11.00
CA ASP A 208 -17.25 33.85 11.75
C ASP A 208 -17.81 34.25 13.13
N GLU A 209 -19.06 33.90 13.45
CA GLU A 209 -19.76 34.36 14.67
C GLU A 209 -20.08 33.25 15.70
N CYS A 210 -19.77 31.98 15.45
CA CYS A 210 -20.09 30.88 16.36
C CYS A 210 -18.97 30.57 17.37
N THR A 211 -19.32 30.26 18.63
CA THR A 211 -18.36 29.95 19.71
C THR A 211 -18.48 28.49 20.17
N HIS A 212 -17.54 27.64 19.73
CA HIS A 212 -17.40 26.28 20.24
C HIS A 212 -16.34 26.21 21.33
N ASP A 213 -16.72 25.76 22.53
CA ASP A 213 -15.88 25.86 23.72
C ASP A 213 -15.52 24.50 24.32
N PHE A 214 -14.21 24.28 24.49
CA PHE A 214 -13.59 23.11 25.14
C PHE A 214 -12.56 23.57 26.19
N PRO A 215 -13.00 24.27 27.25
CA PRO A 215 -12.09 25.01 28.12
C PRO A 215 -11.10 24.14 28.90
N VAL A 216 -11.47 22.90 29.23
CA VAL A 216 -10.68 22.01 30.10
C VAL A 216 -10.25 20.71 29.41
N LEU A 217 -10.34 20.65 28.08
CA LEU A 217 -9.98 19.44 27.33
C LEU A 217 -8.46 19.25 27.35
N LYS A 218 -7.99 18.18 28.00
CA LYS A 218 -6.57 17.92 28.26
C LYS A 218 -5.93 16.95 27.28
N LYS A 219 -6.67 15.91 26.86
CA LYS A 219 -6.11 14.84 26.01
C LYS A 219 -7.12 14.25 25.02
N MET A 220 -6.62 13.94 23.82
CA MET A 220 -7.40 13.29 22.77
C MET A 220 -6.66 12.14 22.08
N THR A 221 -7.36 11.05 21.74
CA THR A 221 -6.74 9.96 20.97
C THR A 221 -7.21 9.84 19.53
N GLY A 222 -8.45 10.24 19.22
CA GLY A 222 -8.98 10.19 17.86
C GLY A 222 -8.58 11.41 17.02
N ASN A 223 -8.98 11.39 15.74
CA ASN A 223 -8.69 12.47 14.80
C ASN A 223 -9.51 13.71 15.09
N LEU A 224 -8.92 14.88 14.85
CA LEU A 224 -9.59 16.18 14.85
C LEU A 224 -9.80 16.63 13.42
N ARG A 225 -11.03 16.97 13.06
CA ARG A 225 -11.34 17.55 11.74
C ARG A 225 -12.18 18.81 11.89
N PHE A 226 -11.72 19.90 11.30
CA PHE A 226 -12.41 21.18 11.28
C PHE A 226 -12.67 21.61 9.84
N VAL A 227 -13.91 22.00 9.58
CA VAL A 227 -14.35 22.55 8.29
C VAL A 227 -15.09 23.85 8.57
N ARG A 228 -14.54 24.97 8.11
CA ARG A 228 -15.06 26.34 8.36
C ARG A 228 -15.27 26.63 9.84
N ALA A 229 -14.31 26.30 10.71
CA ALA A 229 -14.45 26.51 12.15
C ALA A 229 -13.33 27.40 12.72
N LYS A 230 -13.68 28.25 13.69
CA LYS A 230 -12.75 29.07 14.48
C LYS A 230 -12.92 28.75 15.96
N LEU A 231 -11.87 28.28 16.62
CA LEU A 231 -11.93 27.91 18.04
C LEU A 231 -10.54 27.80 18.68
N SER A 232 -10.51 27.64 20.00
CA SER A 232 -9.30 27.48 20.79
C SER A 232 -9.40 26.27 21.72
N PHE A 233 -8.30 25.54 21.87
CA PHE A 233 -8.12 24.49 22.87
C PHE A 233 -7.05 24.97 23.87
N PRO A 234 -7.43 25.66 24.95
CA PRO A 234 -6.47 26.29 25.85
C PRO A 234 -5.69 25.27 26.69
N GLU A 235 -6.29 24.14 27.06
CA GLU A 235 -5.69 23.14 27.96
C GLU A 235 -5.28 21.82 27.28
N LEU A 236 -5.48 21.68 25.96
CA LEU A 236 -5.17 20.42 25.26
C LEU A 236 -3.67 20.23 25.15
N GLN A 237 -3.14 19.25 25.88
CA GLN A 237 -1.69 18.99 26.00
C GLN A 237 -1.20 17.89 25.07
N GLU A 238 -2.00 16.83 24.88
CA GLU A 238 -1.59 15.64 24.13
C GLU A 238 -2.68 15.17 23.16
N MET A 239 -2.26 14.89 21.92
CA MET A 239 -3.09 14.25 20.92
C MET A 239 -2.35 13.15 20.16
N THR A 240 -2.98 11.99 19.96
CA THR A 240 -2.38 10.90 19.13
C THR A 240 -2.94 10.82 17.72
N GLY A 241 -4.17 11.30 17.50
CA GLY A 241 -4.81 11.33 16.18
C GLY A 241 -4.27 12.43 15.27
N THR A 242 -4.78 12.50 14.05
CA THR A 242 -4.41 13.55 13.09
C THR A 242 -5.30 14.79 13.24
N ILE A 243 -4.71 15.97 13.26
CA ILE A 243 -5.37 17.27 13.16
C ILE A 243 -5.52 17.62 11.68
N HIS A 244 -6.75 17.86 11.25
CA HIS A 244 -7.07 18.16 9.87
C HIS A 244 -7.93 19.43 9.78
N LEU A 245 -7.39 20.47 9.16
CA LEU A 245 -8.08 21.75 8.94
C LEU A 245 -8.42 21.93 7.47
N GLU A 246 -9.66 22.28 7.17
CA GLU A 246 -10.15 22.52 5.82
C GLU A 246 -11.00 23.80 5.75
N ASN A 247 -11.06 24.36 4.53
CA ASN A 247 -12.01 25.38 4.13
C ASN A 247 -12.07 26.61 5.07
N GLY A 248 -10.93 27.26 5.32
CA GLY A 248 -10.88 28.50 6.09
C GLY A 248 -10.98 28.32 7.61
N SER A 249 -10.58 27.16 8.14
CA SER A 249 -10.59 26.91 9.58
C SER A 249 -9.37 27.54 10.27
N TYR A 250 -9.56 28.08 11.47
CA TYR A 250 -8.48 28.65 12.28
C TYR A 250 -8.56 28.14 13.72
N VAL A 251 -7.55 27.39 14.16
CA VAL A 251 -7.55 26.78 15.49
C VAL A 251 -6.31 27.12 16.27
N ASN A 252 -6.49 27.56 17.52
CA ASN A 252 -5.38 27.85 18.44
C ASN A 252 -5.23 26.73 19.47
N PHE A 253 -4.04 26.15 19.57
CA PHE A 253 -3.69 25.09 20.52
C PHE A 253 -2.65 25.58 21.52
N SER A 254 -3.07 26.34 22.53
CA SER A 254 -2.15 27.07 23.43
C SER A 254 -1.21 26.17 24.24
N ALA A 255 -1.64 24.97 24.61
CA ALA A 255 -0.91 24.07 25.50
C ALA A 255 -0.46 22.75 24.83
N LEU A 256 -0.68 22.57 23.53
CA LEU A 256 -0.43 21.29 22.86
C LEU A 256 1.07 21.04 22.70
N GLU A 257 1.59 20.07 23.44
CA GLU A 257 3.01 19.70 23.42
C GLU A 257 3.30 18.54 22.46
N ILE A 258 2.33 17.63 22.28
CA ILE A 258 2.47 16.41 21.47
C ILE A 258 1.23 16.24 20.58
N SER A 259 1.44 15.99 19.29
CA SER A 259 0.37 15.70 18.33
C SER A 259 0.61 14.39 17.56
N GLY A 260 -0.44 13.87 16.93
CA GLY A 260 -0.34 12.82 15.92
C GLY A 260 0.16 13.41 14.60
N GLY A 261 -0.65 13.36 13.54
CA GLY A 261 -0.37 14.07 12.30
C GLY A 261 -0.98 15.47 12.27
N ILE A 262 -0.48 16.35 11.40
CA ILE A 262 -1.06 17.68 11.17
C ILE A 262 -1.18 17.91 9.67
N MET A 263 -2.39 18.24 9.22
CA MET A 263 -2.70 18.56 7.84
C MET A 263 -3.57 19.82 7.78
N ILE A 264 -3.01 20.91 7.26
CA ILE A 264 -3.70 22.19 7.11
C ILE A 264 -3.96 22.41 5.61
N ASN A 265 -5.22 22.58 5.19
CA ASN A 265 -5.59 22.72 3.80
C ASN A 265 -6.51 23.93 3.58
N HIS A 266 -6.55 24.44 2.34
CA HIS A 266 -7.57 25.36 1.83
C HIS A 266 -7.83 26.59 2.72
N ARG A 267 -6.93 27.58 2.66
CA ARG A 267 -7.05 28.86 3.40
C ARG A 267 -7.17 28.74 4.92
N SER A 268 -6.84 27.58 5.49
CA SER A 268 -6.86 27.35 6.94
C SER A 268 -5.53 27.70 7.60
N GLY A 269 -5.52 27.80 8.92
CA GLY A 269 -4.31 28.01 9.72
C GLY A 269 -4.44 27.46 11.14
N ALA A 270 -3.30 27.24 11.81
CA ALA A 270 -3.27 26.90 13.22
C ALA A 270 -2.06 27.48 13.93
N SER A 271 -2.23 27.68 15.25
CA SER A 271 -1.22 28.16 16.17
C SER A 271 -0.85 27.07 17.17
N PHE A 272 0.45 26.81 17.29
CA PHE A 272 1.03 25.77 18.16
C PHE A 272 2.27 26.32 18.89
N PRO A 273 2.09 27.20 19.90
CA PRO A 273 3.20 27.90 20.55
C PRO A 273 4.18 26.98 21.30
N VAL A 274 3.74 25.82 21.78
CA VAL A 274 4.51 24.91 22.64
C VAL A 274 4.65 23.48 22.11
N LEU A 275 4.28 23.23 20.86
CA LEU A 275 4.32 21.90 20.26
C LEU A 275 5.76 21.44 20.02
N LYS A 276 6.16 20.37 20.72
CA LYS A 276 7.53 19.81 20.71
C LYS A 276 7.66 18.57 19.82
N GLU A 277 6.61 17.74 19.76
CA GLU A 277 6.65 16.45 19.05
C GLU A 277 5.41 16.19 18.19
N ILE A 278 5.62 15.68 16.98
CA ILE A 278 4.58 15.21 16.05
C ILE A 278 4.84 13.74 15.72
N ASN A 279 3.92 12.87 16.07
CA ASN A 279 4.04 11.42 15.84
C ASN A 279 3.73 11.01 14.39
N GLY A 280 2.95 11.82 13.67
CA GLY A 280 2.54 11.59 12.29
C GLY A 280 3.24 12.49 11.28
N ALA A 281 2.64 12.62 10.10
CA ALA A 281 3.15 13.51 9.06
C ALA A 281 2.71 14.96 9.30
N LEU A 282 3.55 15.91 8.90
CA LEU A 282 3.28 17.35 8.95
C LEU A 282 3.23 17.94 7.55
N LYS A 283 2.07 18.51 7.19
CA LYS A 283 1.82 19.17 5.89
C LYS A 283 0.97 20.42 6.06
N ASN A 284 1.33 21.48 5.34
CA ASN A 284 0.54 22.71 5.28
C ASN A 284 0.36 23.18 3.84
N HIS A 285 -0.86 23.04 3.31
CA HIS A 285 -1.36 23.61 2.06
C HIS A 285 -2.41 24.71 2.35
N GLY A 286 -2.27 25.40 3.49
CA GLY A 286 -3.11 26.51 3.93
C GLY A 286 -2.81 27.82 3.21
N SER A 287 -3.27 28.93 3.78
CA SER A 287 -3.00 30.28 3.23
C SER A 287 -1.74 30.93 3.80
N GLY A 288 -1.29 30.52 4.98
CA GLY A 288 -0.20 31.16 5.71
C GLY A 288 0.85 30.20 6.26
N THR A 289 2.01 30.75 6.62
CA THR A 289 3.09 30.00 7.25
C THR A 289 2.71 29.58 8.66
N CYS A 290 2.83 28.30 8.97
CA CYS A 290 2.67 27.77 10.32
C CYS A 290 4.03 27.81 11.05
N TYR A 291 4.11 28.59 12.13
CA TYR A 291 5.31 28.76 12.94
C TYR A 291 5.32 27.77 14.10
N LEU A 292 6.29 26.86 14.11
CA LEU A 292 6.46 25.75 15.04
C LEU A 292 7.81 25.90 15.75
N ASN A 293 7.97 27.00 16.49
CA ASN A 293 9.26 27.37 17.09
C ASN A 293 9.72 26.40 18.19
N ALA A 294 8.81 25.70 18.85
CA ALA A 294 9.14 24.71 19.87
C ALA A 294 9.34 23.29 19.31
N LEU A 295 9.12 23.07 18.01
CA LEU A 295 9.10 21.73 17.44
C LEU A 295 10.52 21.18 17.29
N GLU A 296 10.78 20.06 17.96
CA GLU A 296 12.07 19.39 17.97
C GLU A 296 12.04 18.06 17.21
N LYS A 297 10.89 17.39 17.13
CA LYS A 297 10.79 16.04 16.58
C LYS A 297 9.53 15.77 15.76
N ILE A 298 9.73 15.12 14.61
CA ILE A 298 8.65 14.55 13.79
C ILE A 298 8.97 13.07 13.58
N LYS A 299 8.07 12.13 13.90
CA LYS A 299 8.34 10.69 13.72
C LYS A 299 8.09 10.17 12.30
N SER A 300 7.41 10.94 11.45
CA SER A 300 7.09 10.57 10.07
C SER A 300 7.61 11.62 9.08
N THR A 301 6.88 11.87 7.99
CA THR A 301 7.26 12.80 6.93
C THR A 301 7.06 14.27 7.33
N PHE A 302 8.03 15.11 7.00
CA PHE A 302 7.96 16.56 7.15
C PHE A 302 8.03 17.25 5.78
N CYS A 303 6.96 17.93 5.37
CA CYS A 303 6.97 18.81 4.19
C CYS A 303 7.13 20.27 4.64
N THR A 304 8.11 20.99 4.11
CA THR A 304 8.46 22.34 4.58
C THR A 304 7.62 23.44 3.94
N TYR A 305 6.69 23.11 3.04
CA TYR A 305 5.84 24.10 2.38
C TYR A 305 5.00 24.86 3.43
N GLN A 306 5.14 26.19 3.44
CA GLN A 306 4.46 27.08 4.40
C GLN A 306 4.62 26.67 5.87
N ILE A 307 5.75 26.08 6.26
CA ILE A 307 6.03 25.73 7.66
C ILE A 307 7.38 26.33 8.03
N SER A 308 7.52 26.82 9.27
CA SER A 308 8.79 27.24 9.87
C SER A 308 8.98 26.52 11.20
N ALA A 309 9.98 25.62 11.26
CA ALA A 309 10.36 24.82 12.42
C ALA A 309 11.89 24.92 12.62
N PRO A 310 12.40 26.07 13.12
CA PRO A 310 13.83 26.33 13.18
C PRO A 310 14.58 25.39 14.15
N ASN A 311 13.90 24.87 15.17
CA ASN A 311 14.49 24.03 16.22
C ASN A 311 14.34 22.53 15.97
N ILE A 312 13.96 22.11 14.75
CA ILE A 312 13.82 20.70 14.41
C ILE A 312 15.16 19.97 14.54
N VAL A 313 15.17 18.85 15.28
CA VAL A 313 16.36 18.03 15.56
C VAL A 313 16.28 16.67 14.87
N GLU A 314 15.11 16.03 14.87
CA GLU A 314 14.94 14.67 14.34
C GLU A 314 13.67 14.53 13.48
N ILE A 315 13.84 13.87 12.32
CA ILE A 315 12.76 13.46 11.42
C ILE A 315 12.83 11.94 11.24
N GLY A 316 11.76 11.25 11.61
CA GLY A 316 11.66 9.80 11.59
C GLY A 316 11.27 9.21 10.24
N GLY A 317 10.81 10.04 9.29
CA GLY A 317 10.53 9.67 7.91
C GLY A 317 11.26 10.56 6.92
N ASP A 318 10.60 10.86 5.80
CA ASP A 318 11.15 11.69 4.73
C ASP A 318 11.07 13.20 5.06
N LEU A 319 12.10 13.95 4.70
CA LEU A 319 12.12 15.42 4.70
C LEU A 319 11.92 15.91 3.26
N ASP A 320 10.83 16.63 3.01
CA ASP A 320 10.49 17.23 1.72
C ASP A 320 10.65 18.75 1.76
N ILE A 321 11.70 19.24 1.12
CA ILE A 321 12.15 20.63 1.15
C ILE A 321 11.59 21.37 -0.06
N HIS A 322 10.57 22.19 0.19
CA HIS A 322 9.98 23.04 -0.82
C HIS A 322 10.92 24.19 -1.23
N ALA A 323 10.91 24.58 -2.50
CA ALA A 323 11.79 25.62 -3.08
C ALA A 323 11.72 27.00 -2.37
N TYR A 324 10.59 27.29 -1.72
CA TYR A 324 10.31 28.55 -1.00
C TYR A 324 10.29 28.37 0.52
N THR A 325 10.96 27.34 1.02
CA THR A 325 11.10 27.13 2.47
C THR A 325 11.89 28.29 3.10
N HIS A 326 11.47 28.69 4.30
CA HIS A 326 12.21 29.66 5.14
C HIS A 326 12.96 28.96 6.28
N ASN A 327 12.93 27.63 6.33
CA ASN A 327 13.58 26.86 7.38
C ASN A 327 15.10 26.96 7.25
N ARG A 328 15.75 27.25 8.37
CA ARG A 328 17.18 27.02 8.57
C ARG A 328 17.32 25.75 9.40
N PHE A 329 17.93 24.71 8.85
CA PHE A 329 18.08 23.41 9.49
C PHE A 329 19.31 23.35 10.40
N ASP A 330 19.52 24.40 11.20
CA ASP A 330 20.74 24.60 11.97
C ASP A 330 20.88 23.57 13.11
N HIS A 331 19.76 22.99 13.57
CA HIS A 331 19.72 22.01 14.65
C HIS A 331 19.41 20.57 14.20
N LEU A 332 19.11 20.37 12.90
CA LEU A 332 18.70 19.06 12.40
C LEU A 332 19.87 18.09 12.40
N LYS A 333 19.78 17.04 13.23
CA LYS A 333 20.82 16.01 13.37
C LYS A 333 20.49 14.72 12.65
N LYS A 334 19.21 14.40 12.47
CA LYS A 334 18.81 13.06 12.02
C LYS A 334 17.60 13.09 11.08
N VAL A 335 17.72 12.41 9.94
CA VAL A 335 16.62 12.08 9.04
C VAL A 335 16.63 10.58 8.77
N ASN A 336 15.64 9.84 9.26
CA ASN A 336 15.57 8.39 9.04
C ASN A 336 15.12 7.98 7.63
N GLY A 337 14.45 8.87 6.90
CA GLY A 337 14.03 8.65 5.53
C GLY A 337 14.94 9.33 4.51
N ARG A 338 14.32 9.81 3.45
CA ARG A 338 14.93 10.54 2.32
C ARG A 338 14.93 12.03 2.56
N ILE A 339 15.84 12.72 1.89
CA ILE A 339 15.79 14.17 1.73
C ILE A 339 15.39 14.47 0.28
N LEU A 340 14.20 15.03 0.13
CA LEU A 340 13.63 15.46 -1.14
C LEU A 340 13.70 16.98 -1.21
N GLY A 341 13.93 17.52 -2.40
CA GLY A 341 13.99 18.95 -2.62
C GLY A 341 14.34 19.28 -4.05
N SER A 342 14.22 20.55 -4.42
CA SER A 342 14.53 21.04 -5.78
C SER A 342 15.68 22.05 -5.81
N SER A 343 16.32 22.31 -4.69
CA SER A 343 17.40 23.31 -4.54
C SER A 343 18.44 22.86 -3.51
N LYS A 344 19.62 23.48 -3.55
CA LYS A 344 20.71 23.26 -2.59
C LYS A 344 20.28 23.68 -1.19
N VAL A 345 20.62 22.86 -0.19
CA VAL A 345 20.29 23.12 1.21
C VAL A 345 21.56 22.97 2.06
N GLN A 346 21.71 23.82 3.07
CA GLN A 346 22.78 23.70 4.06
C GLN A 346 22.28 22.86 5.23
N LEU A 347 22.86 21.68 5.42
CA LEU A 347 22.50 20.72 6.46
C LEU A 347 23.72 20.42 7.34
N LYS A 348 24.32 21.50 7.87
CA LYS A 348 25.65 21.46 8.52
C LYS A 348 25.68 20.59 9.77
N SER A 349 24.58 20.51 10.50
CA SER A 349 24.47 19.74 11.76
C SER A 349 23.97 18.31 11.56
N LEU A 350 23.66 17.91 10.32
CA LEU A 350 23.09 16.62 10.03
C LEU A 350 24.14 15.52 10.20
N GLU A 351 23.87 14.59 11.10
CA GLU A 351 24.78 13.48 11.46
C GLU A 351 24.37 12.16 10.81
N TYR A 352 23.07 11.98 10.51
CA TYR A 352 22.54 10.73 9.96
C TYR A 352 21.43 10.95 8.92
N VAL A 353 21.52 10.19 7.82
CA VAL A 353 20.48 10.09 6.78
C VAL A 353 20.17 8.63 6.47
N GLY A 354 18.89 8.29 6.38
CA GLY A 354 18.46 6.96 5.93
C GLY A 354 18.81 6.72 4.47
N ILE A 355 18.28 7.56 3.57
CA ILE A 355 18.45 7.38 2.13
C ILE A 355 18.90 8.70 1.50
N LEU A 356 19.99 8.65 0.73
CA LEU A 356 20.50 9.77 -0.04
C LEU A 356 20.63 9.37 -1.51
N ASP A 357 19.66 9.80 -2.33
CA ASP A 357 19.51 9.41 -3.74
C ASP A 357 19.17 10.57 -4.68
N ASN A 358 19.10 11.78 -4.16
CA ASN A 358 18.53 12.90 -4.87
C ASN A 358 19.61 13.80 -5.49
N ALA A 359 19.81 13.67 -6.80
CA ALA A 359 20.75 14.47 -7.56
C ALA A 359 20.45 15.99 -7.53
N SER A 360 19.20 16.41 -7.24
CA SER A 360 18.88 17.84 -7.12
C SER A 360 19.52 18.50 -5.90
N LEU A 361 19.99 17.71 -4.93
CA LEU A 361 20.73 18.17 -3.77
C LEU A 361 22.24 18.29 -4.04
N ALA A 362 22.71 18.02 -5.27
CA ALA A 362 24.12 18.12 -5.62
C ALA A 362 24.72 19.49 -5.24
N GLY A 363 25.83 19.46 -4.50
CA GLY A 363 26.47 20.66 -3.94
C GLY A 363 25.89 21.14 -2.60
N SER A 364 25.01 20.37 -1.96
CA SER A 364 24.65 20.57 -0.54
C SER A 364 25.80 20.14 0.36
N GLU A 365 25.99 20.86 1.47
CA GLU A 365 27.06 20.59 2.45
C GLU A 365 26.53 19.74 3.60
N PHE A 366 27.22 18.62 3.86
CA PHE A 366 26.91 17.64 4.91
C PHE A 366 28.09 17.50 5.89
N SER A 367 28.57 18.62 6.42
CA SER A 367 29.86 18.68 7.13
C SER A 367 29.95 17.81 8.39
N SER A 368 28.82 17.55 9.06
CA SER A 368 28.76 16.71 10.28
C SER A 368 28.28 15.29 10.02
N LEU A 369 28.10 14.88 8.75
CA LEU A 369 27.47 13.61 8.42
C LEU A 369 28.41 12.45 8.78
N LYS A 370 27.92 11.57 9.66
CA LYS A 370 28.64 10.41 10.17
C LYS A 370 28.18 9.12 9.50
N GLU A 371 26.91 9.05 9.11
CA GLU A 371 26.34 7.83 8.56
C GLU A 371 25.23 8.09 7.53
N VAL A 372 25.28 7.34 6.43
CA VAL A 372 24.19 7.19 5.46
C VAL A 372 23.82 5.71 5.37
N THR A 373 22.55 5.35 5.56
CA THR A 373 22.16 3.92 5.52
C THR A 373 22.18 3.38 4.08
N HIS A 374 21.59 4.13 3.14
CA HIS A 374 21.55 3.79 1.72
C HIS A 374 21.96 5.00 0.87
N TYR A 375 23.07 4.85 0.15
CA TYR A 375 23.65 5.90 -0.68
C TYR A 375 23.64 5.48 -2.15
N PHE A 376 22.99 6.27 -3.00
CA PHE A 376 23.02 6.08 -4.44
C PHE A 376 24.15 6.92 -5.05
N TYR A 377 25.16 6.23 -5.59
CA TYR A 377 26.40 6.84 -6.03
C TYR A 377 26.19 7.83 -7.19
N GLY A 378 26.97 8.92 -7.19
CA GLY A 378 26.93 9.95 -8.22
C GLY A 378 26.00 11.12 -7.91
N THR A 379 25.29 11.07 -6.78
CA THR A 379 24.44 12.18 -6.30
C THR A 379 25.24 13.19 -5.46
N HIS A 380 26.30 12.72 -4.78
CA HIS A 380 27.21 13.52 -3.96
C HIS A 380 28.64 12.96 -4.06
N THR A 381 29.67 13.70 -3.67
CA THR A 381 31.05 13.19 -3.68
C THR A 381 31.58 13.01 -2.26
N GLY A 382 32.42 11.99 -2.03
CA GLY A 382 33.12 11.80 -0.75
C GLY A 382 32.30 11.18 0.38
N LEU A 383 31.14 10.58 0.09
CA LEU A 383 30.28 9.96 1.11
C LEU A 383 30.49 8.44 1.24
N GLU A 384 31.43 7.88 0.50
CA GLU A 384 31.68 6.43 0.47
C GLU A 384 32.08 5.87 1.84
N ASN A 385 32.81 6.64 2.64
CA ASN A 385 33.31 6.21 3.95
C ASN A 385 32.23 6.25 5.05
N VAL A 386 31.16 7.02 4.84
CA VAL A 386 30.05 7.15 5.79
C VAL A 386 28.82 6.34 5.38
N ALA A 387 28.79 5.82 4.15
CA ALA A 387 27.69 5.02 3.64
C ALA A 387 27.80 3.55 4.04
N LYS A 388 26.75 3.01 4.67
CA LYS A 388 26.65 1.57 4.97
C LYS A 388 26.44 0.72 3.73
N ASN A 389 25.56 1.17 2.83
CA ASN A 389 25.25 0.49 1.58
C ASN A 389 25.37 1.48 0.42
N ILE A 390 26.24 1.16 -0.53
CA ILE A 390 26.49 1.98 -1.72
C ILE A 390 25.94 1.26 -2.93
N TYR A 391 25.16 1.99 -3.72
CA TYR A 391 24.47 1.50 -4.89
C TYR A 391 24.96 2.21 -6.14
N PHE A 392 25.39 1.44 -7.12
CA PHE A 392 25.89 1.91 -8.41
C PHE A 392 24.92 1.49 -9.50
N ARG A 393 24.43 2.42 -10.31
CA ARG A 393 23.63 2.09 -11.49
C ARG A 393 24.56 1.91 -12.68
N VAL A 394 24.91 0.67 -12.98
CA VAL A 394 25.85 0.38 -14.06
C VAL A 394 25.18 0.35 -15.43
N THR A 395 23.89 -0.01 -15.50
CA THR A 395 23.07 0.15 -16.70
C THR A 395 21.68 0.67 -16.31
N ASP A 396 20.86 1.04 -17.29
CA ASP A 396 19.47 1.51 -17.04
C ASP A 396 18.64 0.54 -16.20
N SER A 397 18.96 -0.75 -16.23
CA SER A 397 18.22 -1.80 -15.54
C SER A 397 19.01 -2.56 -14.48
N LEU A 398 20.30 -2.25 -14.27
CA LEU A 398 21.15 -2.98 -13.34
C LEU A 398 21.75 -2.03 -12.30
N CYS A 399 21.40 -2.28 -11.04
CA CYS A 399 22.03 -1.63 -9.90
C CYS A 399 22.85 -2.66 -9.11
N ILE A 400 24.09 -2.33 -8.79
CA ILE A 400 25.00 -3.21 -8.06
C ILE A 400 25.47 -2.56 -6.76
N THR A 401 25.75 -3.40 -5.78
CA THR A 401 26.33 -3.06 -4.48
C THR A 401 27.57 -3.93 -4.25
N LYS A 402 28.18 -3.83 -3.06
CA LYS A 402 29.34 -4.65 -2.69
C LYS A 402 29.10 -6.16 -2.83
N ASP A 403 27.91 -6.63 -2.50
CA ASP A 403 27.60 -8.06 -2.35
C ASP A 403 26.26 -8.50 -2.95
N GLN A 404 25.49 -7.56 -3.51
CA GLN A 404 24.19 -7.81 -4.12
C GLN A 404 24.02 -7.02 -5.42
N PHE A 405 23.05 -7.43 -6.22
CA PHE A 405 22.55 -6.66 -7.36
C PHE A 405 21.02 -6.67 -7.40
N ILE A 406 20.46 -5.70 -8.10
CA ILE A 406 19.04 -5.47 -8.25
C ILE A 406 18.76 -5.15 -9.71
N VAL A 407 17.73 -5.78 -10.26
CA VAL A 407 17.32 -5.59 -11.65
C VAL A 407 16.02 -4.79 -11.70
N GLY A 408 16.05 -3.61 -12.32
CA GLY A 408 14.87 -2.77 -12.51
C GLY A 408 15.19 -1.39 -13.07
N ARG A 409 14.28 -0.85 -13.88
CA ARG A 409 14.39 0.48 -14.51
C ARG A 409 13.82 1.63 -13.65
N SER A 410 13.39 1.35 -12.42
CA SER A 410 12.69 2.32 -11.57
C SER A 410 13.65 3.32 -10.91
N ASN A 411 13.10 4.43 -10.40
CA ASN A 411 13.84 5.36 -9.54
C ASN A 411 14.40 4.62 -8.31
N PHE A 412 15.50 5.14 -7.75
CA PHE A 412 16.27 4.43 -6.72
C PHE A 412 15.44 3.98 -5.50
N THR A 413 14.50 4.80 -5.02
CA THR A 413 13.66 4.37 -3.90
C THR A 413 12.83 3.11 -4.22
N PHE A 414 12.31 3.00 -5.45
CA PHE A 414 11.60 1.79 -5.85
C PHE A 414 12.57 0.60 -6.00
N VAL A 415 13.81 0.86 -6.43
CA VAL A 415 14.87 -0.15 -6.50
C VAL A 415 15.13 -0.78 -5.13
N LEU A 416 15.10 -0.01 -4.04
CA LEU A 416 15.28 -0.54 -2.68
C LEU A 416 14.23 -1.56 -2.26
N ASN A 417 13.03 -1.51 -2.87
CA ASN A 417 11.90 -2.41 -2.63
C ASN A 417 11.88 -3.61 -3.59
N LEU A 418 12.76 -3.64 -4.60
CA LEU A 418 12.86 -4.78 -5.52
C LEU A 418 13.66 -5.93 -4.88
N GLN A 419 13.47 -7.12 -5.44
CA GLN A 419 14.19 -8.31 -5.01
C GLN A 419 15.70 -8.12 -5.22
N ARG A 420 16.46 -8.44 -4.17
CA ARG A 420 17.92 -8.40 -4.18
C ARG A 420 18.45 -9.79 -4.44
N HIS A 421 19.43 -9.87 -5.33
CA HIS A 421 20.08 -11.11 -5.72
C HIS A 421 21.54 -11.07 -5.30
N TYR A 422 22.10 -12.21 -4.91
CA TYR A 422 23.50 -12.29 -4.49
C TYR A 422 24.44 -12.03 -5.66
N PHE A 423 25.54 -11.32 -5.40
CA PHE A 423 26.51 -10.93 -6.42
C PHE A 423 27.12 -12.11 -7.22
N LYS A 424 27.25 -13.30 -6.61
CA LYS A 424 27.69 -14.51 -7.33
C LYS A 424 26.77 -14.86 -8.50
N LYS A 425 25.46 -14.66 -8.34
CA LYS A 425 24.45 -14.94 -9.37
C LYS A 425 24.59 -14.00 -10.56
N LEU A 426 24.99 -12.74 -10.33
CA LEU A 426 25.30 -11.80 -11.42
C LEU A 426 26.44 -12.36 -12.30
N ILE A 427 27.51 -12.84 -11.68
CA ILE A 427 28.67 -13.40 -12.41
C ILE A 427 28.24 -14.61 -13.25
N SER A 428 27.46 -15.52 -12.68
CA SER A 428 26.89 -16.67 -13.40
C SER A 428 26.01 -16.26 -14.60
N ILE A 429 25.33 -15.11 -14.53
CA ILE A 429 24.55 -14.56 -15.66
C ILE A 429 25.46 -13.97 -16.72
N LEU A 430 26.47 -13.17 -16.33
CA LEU A 430 27.44 -12.59 -17.26
C LEU A 430 28.14 -13.68 -18.09
N LYS A 431 28.43 -14.85 -17.48
CA LYS A 431 29.03 -16.00 -18.16
C LYS A 431 28.13 -16.66 -19.22
N LEU A 432 26.83 -16.37 -19.27
CA LEU A 432 25.97 -16.82 -20.38
C LEU A 432 26.38 -16.20 -21.72
N ARG A 433 26.91 -14.98 -21.69
CA ARG A 433 27.33 -14.22 -22.87
C ARG A 433 28.84 -14.17 -23.05
N HIS A 434 29.58 -14.14 -21.94
CA HIS A 434 31.02 -13.89 -21.94
C HIS A 434 31.81 -15.14 -21.59
N SER A 435 32.70 -15.56 -22.48
CA SER A 435 33.54 -16.75 -22.29
C SER A 435 34.64 -16.58 -21.24
N SER A 436 35.09 -15.34 -21.01
CA SER A 436 36.15 -15.01 -20.05
C SER A 436 35.93 -13.64 -19.42
N PHE A 437 36.58 -13.37 -18.29
CA PHE A 437 36.53 -12.05 -17.65
C PHE A 437 37.03 -10.96 -18.61
N GLN A 438 38.08 -11.23 -19.38
CA GLN A 438 38.60 -10.29 -20.38
C GLN A 438 37.59 -10.02 -21.51
N ASN A 439 36.80 -11.03 -21.90
CA ASN A 439 35.72 -10.84 -22.86
C ASN A 439 34.61 -9.95 -22.28
N PHE A 440 34.16 -10.20 -21.05
CA PHE A 440 33.21 -9.33 -20.34
C PHE A 440 33.73 -7.88 -20.24
N LYS A 441 34.99 -7.73 -19.82
CA LYS A 441 35.62 -6.42 -19.65
C LYS A 441 35.56 -5.59 -20.93
N THR A 442 36.04 -6.16 -22.04
CA THR A 442 36.19 -5.45 -23.33
C THR A 442 34.90 -5.30 -24.13
N ARG A 443 33.93 -6.21 -23.93
CA ARG A 443 32.68 -6.25 -24.71
C ARG A 443 31.50 -5.58 -24.02
N GLU A 444 31.45 -5.58 -22.69
CA GLU A 444 30.31 -5.05 -21.95
C GLU A 444 30.71 -3.99 -20.94
N PHE A 445 31.66 -4.26 -20.04
CA PHE A 445 32.02 -3.28 -19.01
C PHE A 445 32.52 -1.96 -19.62
N GLU A 446 33.52 -2.02 -20.52
CA GLU A 446 34.11 -0.83 -21.15
C GLU A 446 33.15 -0.10 -22.10
N ARG A 447 32.08 -0.75 -22.57
CA ARG A 447 31.19 -0.22 -23.63
C ARG A 447 29.81 0.18 -23.15
N GLU A 448 29.25 -0.58 -22.21
CA GLU A 448 27.84 -0.49 -21.81
C GLU A 448 27.69 -0.05 -20.35
N TRP A 449 28.65 -0.38 -19.47
CA TRP A 449 28.52 -0.02 -18.06
C TRP A 449 28.92 1.43 -17.80
N THR A 450 28.19 2.09 -16.90
CA THR A 450 28.59 3.37 -16.34
C THR A 450 29.86 3.17 -15.51
N HIS A 451 30.89 3.94 -15.82
CA HIS A 451 32.19 3.84 -15.16
C HIS A 451 32.24 4.75 -13.93
N TYR A 452 32.59 4.18 -12.78
CA TYR A 452 32.78 4.91 -11.54
C TYR A 452 34.23 4.80 -11.08
N ASN A 453 34.94 5.93 -11.06
CA ASN A 453 36.34 5.97 -10.62
C ASN A 453 36.44 6.10 -9.09
N THR A 454 36.11 5.01 -8.38
CA THR A 454 36.18 4.95 -6.90
C THR A 454 36.71 3.61 -6.43
N PRO A 455 37.54 3.56 -5.36
CA PRO A 455 38.05 2.31 -4.81
C PRO A 455 36.96 1.27 -4.52
N VAL A 456 35.79 1.73 -4.04
CA VAL A 456 34.66 0.84 -3.72
C VAL A 456 34.12 0.13 -4.97
N PHE A 457 34.04 0.84 -6.10
CA PHE A 457 33.57 0.24 -7.35
C PHE A 457 34.65 -0.65 -7.98
N ASN A 458 35.92 -0.27 -7.87
CA ASN A 458 37.03 -1.12 -8.29
C ASN A 458 37.06 -2.45 -7.53
N ASP A 459 36.73 -2.45 -6.23
CA ASP A 459 36.59 -3.68 -5.44
C ASP A 459 35.50 -4.61 -5.98
N VAL A 460 34.41 -4.05 -6.51
CA VAL A 460 33.33 -4.81 -7.16
C VAL A 460 33.87 -5.51 -8.42
N LEU A 461 34.62 -4.81 -9.27
CA LEU A 461 35.23 -5.39 -10.48
C LEU A 461 36.28 -6.46 -10.14
N ASN A 462 37.17 -6.18 -9.18
CA ASN A 462 38.17 -7.13 -8.68
C ASN A 462 37.52 -8.40 -8.13
N ARG A 463 36.32 -8.27 -7.55
CA ARG A 463 35.55 -9.42 -7.06
C ARG A 463 34.95 -10.25 -8.20
N ILE A 464 34.48 -9.62 -9.28
CA ILE A 464 34.02 -10.32 -10.49
C ILE A 464 35.18 -11.16 -11.04
N GLU A 465 36.35 -10.56 -11.22
CA GLU A 465 37.55 -11.23 -11.72
C GLU A 465 37.94 -12.43 -10.86
N LYS A 466 38.08 -12.24 -9.54
CA LYS A 466 38.49 -13.31 -8.60
C LYS A 466 37.53 -14.49 -8.53
N LEU A 467 36.25 -14.28 -8.85
CA LEU A 467 35.21 -15.30 -8.79
C LEU A 467 34.88 -15.89 -10.16
N TRP A 468 35.39 -15.30 -11.25
CA TRP A 468 35.01 -15.67 -12.61
C TRP A 468 35.23 -17.17 -12.89
N ASP A 469 36.42 -17.67 -12.56
CA ASP A 469 36.81 -19.07 -12.82
C ASP A 469 36.27 -20.05 -11.77
N LYS A 470 35.60 -19.55 -10.72
CA LYS A 470 35.06 -20.37 -9.62
C LYS A 470 33.56 -20.65 -9.74
N LEU A 471 32.88 -19.98 -10.65
CA LEU A 471 31.43 -20.03 -10.78
C LEU A 471 31.05 -20.54 -12.16
N GLU A 472 30.05 -21.40 -12.22
CA GLU A 472 29.47 -21.85 -13.48
C GLU A 472 28.44 -20.85 -14.02
N PRO A 473 28.16 -20.84 -15.33
CA PRO A 473 27.02 -20.13 -15.89
C PRO A 473 25.72 -20.59 -15.23
N ILE A 474 24.77 -19.68 -15.07
CA ILE A 474 23.47 -20.01 -14.46
C ILE A 474 22.72 -21.03 -15.33
N GLY A 475 22.07 -22.01 -14.70
CA GLY A 475 21.28 -23.00 -15.42
C GLY A 475 20.00 -22.41 -16.02
N PHE A 476 19.58 -22.93 -17.19
CA PHE A 476 18.35 -22.49 -17.87
C PHE A 476 17.12 -22.58 -16.95
N ASP A 477 16.91 -23.74 -16.32
CA ASP A 477 15.74 -23.98 -15.48
C ASP A 477 15.68 -23.08 -14.24
N GLU A 478 16.84 -22.60 -13.77
CA GLU A 478 16.94 -21.75 -12.58
C GLU A 478 16.31 -20.38 -12.83
N PHE A 479 16.62 -19.74 -13.96
CA PHE A 479 16.02 -18.44 -14.27
C PHE A 479 14.70 -18.56 -15.03
N PHE A 480 14.49 -19.59 -15.84
CA PHE A 480 13.24 -19.73 -16.61
C PHE A 480 12.00 -19.79 -15.68
N ASN A 481 12.15 -20.48 -14.55
CA ASN A 481 11.09 -20.70 -13.56
C ASN A 481 11.07 -19.66 -12.43
N ASP A 482 11.92 -18.63 -12.47
CA ASP A 482 11.96 -17.60 -11.43
C ASP A 482 10.64 -16.79 -11.41
N LYS A 483 10.23 -16.34 -10.22
CA LYS A 483 9.02 -15.52 -10.03
C LYS A 483 9.28 -14.05 -10.37
N ASP A 484 10.53 -13.59 -10.25
CA ASP A 484 10.92 -12.22 -10.55
C ASP A 484 11.01 -12.01 -12.07
N ARG A 485 9.99 -11.37 -12.65
CA ARG A 485 9.92 -11.06 -14.07
C ARG A 485 11.10 -10.21 -14.56
N ASN A 486 11.58 -9.25 -13.77
CA ASN A 486 12.69 -8.39 -14.19
C ASN A 486 13.98 -9.19 -14.26
N PHE A 487 14.23 -10.03 -13.25
CA PHE A 487 15.35 -10.96 -13.23
C PHE A 487 15.33 -11.91 -14.44
N LYS A 488 14.17 -12.48 -14.79
CA LYS A 488 14.04 -13.36 -15.98
C LYS A 488 14.41 -12.66 -17.27
N LEU A 489 13.82 -11.49 -17.52
CA LEU A 489 14.09 -10.70 -18.72
C LEU A 489 15.56 -10.30 -18.81
N PHE A 490 16.18 -9.99 -17.67
CA PHE A 490 17.61 -9.75 -17.60
C PHE A 490 18.40 -11.00 -17.98
N CYS A 491 18.12 -12.18 -17.42
CA CYS A 491 18.82 -13.41 -17.81
C CYS A 491 18.65 -13.74 -19.31
N PHE A 492 17.45 -13.58 -19.87
CA PHE A 492 17.21 -13.83 -21.30
C PHE A 492 18.02 -12.91 -22.22
N SER A 493 18.29 -11.66 -21.80
CA SER A 493 19.12 -10.76 -22.60
C SER A 493 20.56 -11.27 -22.73
N TYR A 494 21.09 -12.00 -21.74
CA TYR A 494 22.41 -12.62 -21.77
C TYR A 494 22.40 -14.03 -22.38
N PHE A 495 21.31 -14.78 -22.21
CA PHE A 495 21.20 -16.15 -22.72
C PHE A 495 21.16 -16.21 -24.25
N GLY A 496 20.49 -15.25 -24.87
CA GLY A 496 20.30 -15.20 -26.32
C GLY A 496 19.19 -16.12 -26.82
N VAL A 497 18.52 -15.69 -27.90
CA VAL A 497 17.33 -16.38 -28.42
C VAL A 497 17.63 -17.75 -29.03
N GLY A 498 18.78 -17.93 -29.69
CA GLY A 498 19.16 -19.24 -30.24
C GLY A 498 19.31 -20.32 -29.16
N ASN A 499 19.96 -19.97 -28.03
CA ASN A 499 20.07 -20.86 -26.87
C ASN A 499 18.70 -21.14 -26.24
N LEU A 500 17.83 -20.14 -26.16
CA LEU A 500 16.44 -20.30 -25.71
C LEU A 500 15.71 -21.35 -26.57
N MET A 501 15.69 -21.17 -27.88
CA MET A 501 14.99 -22.08 -28.79
C MET A 501 15.55 -23.50 -28.73
N LYS A 502 16.87 -23.65 -28.58
CA LYS A 502 17.51 -24.96 -28.35
C LYS A 502 17.03 -25.63 -27.06
N ASN A 503 16.94 -24.89 -25.95
CA ASN A 503 16.46 -25.42 -24.67
C ASN A 503 14.97 -25.75 -24.67
N LEU A 504 14.18 -24.97 -25.41
CA LEU A 504 12.77 -25.25 -25.68
C LEU A 504 12.55 -26.45 -26.61
N LYS A 505 13.64 -27.05 -27.15
CA LYS A 505 13.60 -28.14 -28.12
C LYS A 505 12.74 -27.76 -29.33
N ALA A 506 12.94 -26.56 -29.86
CA ALA A 506 12.28 -26.11 -31.07
C ALA A 506 12.61 -27.06 -32.23
N GLU A 507 11.58 -27.54 -32.91
CA GLU A 507 11.70 -28.50 -34.00
C GLU A 507 11.45 -27.79 -35.33
N LYS A 508 12.41 -27.89 -36.25
CA LYS A 508 12.25 -27.36 -37.61
C LYS A 508 11.23 -28.19 -38.38
N ILE A 509 10.20 -27.52 -38.91
CA ILE A 509 9.12 -28.15 -39.68
C ILE A 509 9.08 -27.70 -41.15
N ASN A 510 9.68 -26.55 -41.47
CA ASN A 510 9.75 -26.05 -42.84
C ASN A 510 11.03 -25.22 -43.06
N GLN A 511 11.50 -25.14 -44.30
CA GLN A 511 12.63 -24.30 -44.70
C GLN A 511 12.45 -23.85 -46.14
N ALA A 512 12.85 -22.61 -46.44
CA ALA A 512 12.92 -22.09 -47.80
C ALA A 512 14.07 -21.08 -47.94
N GLU A 513 14.53 -20.92 -49.18
CA GLU A 513 15.58 -19.99 -49.56
C GLU A 513 15.08 -19.09 -50.70
N ILE A 514 15.58 -17.85 -50.75
CA ILE A 514 15.26 -16.89 -51.80
C ILE A 514 16.46 -15.97 -52.06
N GLU A 515 16.71 -15.66 -53.33
CA GLU A 515 17.71 -14.68 -53.74
C GLU A 515 17.14 -13.26 -53.61
N VAL A 516 17.84 -12.39 -52.88
CA VAL A 516 17.45 -11.00 -52.65
C VAL A 516 18.56 -10.07 -53.11
N ASN A 517 18.18 -8.92 -53.68
CA ASN A 517 19.11 -7.85 -54.04
C ASN A 517 19.52 -7.06 -52.79
N TYR A 518 20.82 -7.00 -52.54
CA TYR A 518 21.44 -6.17 -51.51
C TYR A 518 22.06 -4.94 -52.15
N PHE A 519 21.66 -3.77 -51.67
CA PHE A 519 22.21 -2.48 -52.08
C PHE A 519 23.41 -2.13 -51.20
N GLY A 520 24.52 -1.76 -51.82
CA GLY A 520 25.71 -1.25 -51.16
C GLY A 520 26.15 0.05 -51.83
N TYR A 521 26.98 0.83 -51.14
CA TYR A 521 27.55 2.06 -51.66
C TYR A 521 29.08 1.92 -51.70
N ASP A 522 29.68 2.30 -52.84
CA ASP A 522 31.14 2.38 -52.95
C ASP A 522 31.69 3.59 -52.17
N ASP A 523 33.03 3.70 -52.10
CA ASP A 523 33.70 4.82 -51.39
C ASP A 523 33.35 6.21 -51.97
N ASN A 524 32.77 6.27 -53.17
CA ASN A 524 32.33 7.50 -53.84
C ASN A 524 30.81 7.74 -53.68
N GLY A 525 30.10 6.87 -52.97
CA GLY A 525 28.66 6.94 -52.76
C GLY A 525 27.81 6.43 -53.92
N ASN A 526 28.40 5.73 -54.91
CA ASN A 526 27.64 5.10 -55.98
C ASN A 526 27.03 3.78 -55.51
N GLU A 527 25.76 3.58 -55.84
CA GLU A 527 25.03 2.36 -55.50
C GLU A 527 25.46 1.17 -56.37
N TYR A 528 25.67 0.01 -55.76
CA TYR A 528 25.87 -1.26 -56.44
C TYR A 528 24.95 -2.33 -55.84
N ILE A 529 24.59 -3.32 -56.66
CA ILE A 529 23.69 -4.42 -56.26
C ILE A 529 24.49 -5.72 -56.17
N THR A 530 24.37 -6.40 -55.03
CA THR A 530 24.89 -7.75 -54.83
C THR A 530 23.72 -8.70 -54.55
N LYS A 531 23.70 -9.88 -55.18
CA LYS A 531 22.69 -10.90 -54.90
C LYS A 531 23.16 -11.79 -53.75
N LYS A 532 22.32 -11.96 -52.73
CA LYS A 532 22.56 -12.88 -51.61
C LYS A 532 21.37 -13.80 -51.40
N ILE A 533 21.65 -15.02 -50.95
CA ILE A 533 20.62 -16.01 -50.61
C ILE A 533 20.22 -15.80 -49.15
N ASN A 534 18.93 -15.55 -48.93
CA ASN A 534 18.32 -15.49 -47.61
C ASN A 534 17.66 -16.83 -47.29
N GLN A 535 17.93 -17.35 -46.09
CA GLN A 535 17.37 -18.61 -45.61
C GLN A 535 16.39 -18.36 -44.46
N TYR A 536 15.22 -18.99 -44.56
CA TYR A 536 14.15 -18.93 -43.57
C TYR A 536 13.77 -20.34 -43.13
N GLU A 537 13.57 -20.53 -41.83
CA GLU A 537 13.14 -21.81 -41.25
C GLU A 537 11.92 -21.58 -40.36
N VAL A 538 10.90 -22.43 -40.45
CA VAL A 538 9.81 -22.45 -39.47
C VAL A 538 10.05 -23.55 -38.47
N HIS A 539 9.89 -23.21 -37.20
CA HIS A 539 10.03 -24.12 -36.08
C HIS A 539 8.74 -24.16 -35.26
N GLN A 540 8.48 -25.30 -34.64
CA GLN A 540 7.41 -25.48 -33.66
C GLN A 540 7.98 -25.72 -32.26
N VAL A 541 7.28 -25.23 -31.24
CA VAL A 541 7.61 -25.40 -29.82
C VAL A 541 6.36 -25.87 -29.09
N GLU A 542 6.49 -26.90 -28.24
CA GLU A 542 5.36 -27.34 -27.41
C GLU A 542 5.01 -26.28 -26.36
N ASN A 543 3.73 -25.93 -26.27
CA ASN A 543 3.25 -24.84 -25.42
C ASN A 543 3.50 -25.08 -23.92
N GLU A 544 3.51 -26.34 -23.48
CA GLU A 544 3.88 -26.71 -22.10
C GLU A 544 5.30 -26.27 -21.74
N LYS A 545 6.25 -26.33 -22.68
CA LYS A 545 7.64 -25.90 -22.48
C LYS A 545 7.77 -24.37 -22.37
N LEU A 546 6.82 -23.63 -22.92
CA LEU A 546 6.70 -22.19 -22.78
C LEU A 546 5.97 -21.79 -21.48
N GLY A 547 5.45 -22.76 -20.71
CA GLY A 547 4.61 -22.50 -19.55
C GLY A 547 3.21 -21.99 -19.91
N ILE A 548 2.76 -22.20 -21.15
CA ILE A 548 1.43 -21.81 -21.62
C ILE A 548 0.45 -22.92 -21.28
N PHE A 549 -0.59 -22.58 -20.52
CA PHE A 549 -1.64 -23.52 -20.15
C PHE A 549 -2.55 -23.82 -21.35
N VAL A 550 -2.67 -25.09 -21.70
CA VAL A 550 -3.46 -25.55 -22.85
C VAL A 550 -4.75 -26.20 -22.35
N TRP A 551 -5.91 -25.66 -22.75
CA TRP A 551 -7.22 -26.31 -22.58
C TRP A 551 -7.63 -26.97 -23.90
N GLY A 552 -7.74 -28.31 -23.91
CA GLY A 552 -8.12 -29.08 -25.10
C GLY A 552 -6.98 -29.23 -26.13
N SER A 553 -7.29 -29.81 -27.30
CA SER A 553 -6.29 -30.17 -28.33
C SER A 553 -5.90 -29.03 -29.29
N ALA A 554 -6.58 -27.88 -29.23
CA ALA A 554 -6.56 -26.90 -30.32
C ALA A 554 -5.33 -25.98 -30.36
N ASN A 555 -4.36 -26.09 -29.44
CA ASN A 555 -3.18 -25.23 -29.40
C ASN A 555 -1.99 -25.97 -28.76
N ARG A 556 -1.57 -27.12 -29.32
CA ARG A 556 -0.45 -27.89 -28.75
C ARG A 556 0.90 -27.19 -28.94
N TYR A 557 1.05 -26.42 -30.02
CA TYR A 557 2.33 -25.82 -30.42
C TYR A 557 2.22 -24.31 -30.61
N SER A 558 3.33 -23.61 -30.39
CA SER A 558 3.61 -22.27 -30.91
C SER A 558 4.60 -22.36 -32.06
N TYR A 559 4.50 -21.45 -33.02
CA TYR A 559 5.32 -21.45 -34.22
C TYR A 559 6.17 -20.19 -34.30
N ALA A 560 7.43 -20.33 -34.73
CA ALA A 560 8.32 -19.21 -34.97
C ALA A 560 9.06 -19.38 -36.29
N VAL A 561 9.23 -18.27 -37.02
CA VAL A 561 10.14 -18.22 -38.16
C VAL A 561 11.51 -17.72 -37.68
N LYS A 562 12.54 -18.50 -38.00
CA LYS A 562 13.95 -18.14 -37.88
C LYS A 562 14.41 -17.57 -39.21
N CYS A 563 15.10 -16.43 -39.16
CA CYS A 563 15.79 -15.88 -40.32
C CYS A 563 17.25 -15.56 -40.00
N TRP A 564 18.11 -15.81 -40.98
CA TRP A 564 19.51 -15.40 -40.92
C TRP A 564 19.67 -14.08 -41.67
N CYS A 565 20.29 -13.07 -41.05
CA CYS A 565 20.59 -11.81 -41.72
C CYS A 565 22.01 -11.89 -42.31
N PRO A 566 22.19 -12.00 -43.65
CA PRO A 566 23.51 -12.16 -44.26
C PRO A 566 24.41 -10.93 -44.17
N SER A 567 23.88 -9.75 -43.86
CA SER A 567 24.67 -8.52 -43.66
C SER A 567 25.19 -8.39 -42.22
N THR A 568 24.43 -8.85 -41.22
CA THR A 568 24.83 -8.74 -39.80
C THR A 568 25.35 -10.04 -39.20
N GLU A 569 25.23 -11.16 -39.92
CA GLU A 569 25.51 -12.52 -39.44
C GLU A 569 24.76 -12.86 -38.13
N LYS A 570 23.60 -12.22 -37.92
CA LYS A 570 22.76 -12.43 -36.75
C LYS A 570 21.55 -13.29 -37.06
N GLU A 571 21.26 -14.15 -36.09
CA GLU A 571 20.07 -14.96 -36.03
C GLU A 571 18.92 -14.17 -35.39
N HIS A 572 17.74 -14.21 -36.03
CA HIS A 572 16.52 -13.63 -35.50
C HIS A 572 15.38 -14.65 -35.51
N TRP A 573 14.49 -14.54 -34.52
CA TRP A 573 13.33 -15.42 -34.34
C TRP A 573 12.08 -14.58 -34.11
N LEU A 574 11.00 -14.93 -34.79
CA LEU A 574 9.74 -14.18 -34.76
C LEU A 574 8.59 -15.16 -34.62
N TRP A 575 7.73 -14.95 -33.63
CA TRP A 575 6.52 -15.76 -33.47
C TRP A 575 5.54 -15.50 -34.62
N ILE A 576 4.92 -16.56 -35.13
CA ILE A 576 3.96 -16.54 -36.24
C ILE A 576 2.68 -17.30 -35.86
N GLU A 577 1.56 -16.96 -36.51
CA GLU A 577 0.35 -17.76 -36.39
C GLU A 577 0.45 -19.10 -37.12
N GLU A 578 -0.29 -20.09 -36.61
CA GLU A 578 -0.35 -21.45 -37.16
C GLU A 578 -0.68 -21.48 -38.66
N ALA A 579 -1.53 -20.56 -39.14
CA ALA A 579 -1.93 -20.49 -40.54
C ALA A 579 -0.76 -20.28 -41.52
N TYR A 580 0.41 -19.87 -41.05
CA TYR A 580 1.60 -19.60 -41.88
C TYR A 580 2.71 -20.64 -41.72
N LYS A 581 2.51 -21.69 -40.90
CA LYS A 581 3.59 -22.62 -40.51
C LYS A 581 4.15 -23.45 -41.66
N ASP A 582 3.34 -23.73 -42.68
CA ASP A 582 3.66 -24.69 -43.75
C ASP A 582 4.55 -24.09 -44.85
N ASN A 583 4.82 -22.77 -44.81
CA ASN A 583 5.66 -22.10 -45.81
C ASN A 583 6.51 -20.98 -45.17
N ALA A 584 7.83 -21.19 -45.12
CA ALA A 584 8.76 -20.25 -44.47
C ALA A 584 8.80 -18.86 -45.14
N LEU A 585 8.60 -18.76 -46.46
CA LEU A 585 8.55 -17.47 -47.16
C LEU A 585 7.27 -16.70 -46.84
N THR A 586 6.13 -17.40 -46.76
CA THR A 586 4.86 -16.82 -46.30
C THR A 586 4.93 -16.45 -44.82
N ALA A 587 5.59 -17.27 -43.99
CA ALA A 587 5.78 -17.03 -42.56
C ALA A 587 6.58 -15.75 -42.28
N ILE A 588 7.71 -15.52 -42.95
CA ILE A 588 8.45 -14.27 -42.75
C ILE A 588 7.67 -13.06 -43.27
N ALA A 589 7.01 -13.19 -44.42
CA ALA A 589 6.18 -12.11 -44.98
C ALA A 589 5.01 -11.74 -44.05
N SER A 590 4.42 -12.72 -43.35
CA SER A 590 3.28 -12.47 -42.44
C SER A 590 3.62 -11.68 -41.18
N THR A 591 4.92 -11.59 -40.84
CA THR A 591 5.42 -10.70 -39.80
C THR A 591 5.31 -9.22 -40.19
N PHE A 592 5.07 -8.93 -41.47
CA PHE A 592 4.79 -7.58 -41.96
C PHE A 592 3.29 -7.36 -42.13
N ARG A 593 2.71 -6.51 -41.27
CA ARG A 593 1.27 -6.22 -41.24
C ARG A 593 1.01 -4.75 -41.44
N ILE A 594 0.18 -4.45 -42.44
CA ILE A 594 -0.13 -3.07 -42.78
C ILE A 594 -1.57 -2.95 -43.27
N HIS A 595 -2.12 -1.73 -43.20
CA HIS A 595 -3.45 -1.44 -43.70
C HIS A 595 -3.47 -1.64 -45.23
N GLU A 596 -4.50 -2.30 -45.73
CA GLU A 596 -4.62 -2.67 -47.15
C GLU A 596 -4.48 -1.47 -48.10
N ASN A 597 -5.00 -0.30 -47.70
CA ASN A 597 -4.94 0.91 -48.52
C ASN A 597 -3.51 1.47 -48.67
N ILE A 598 -2.56 1.05 -47.84
CA ILE A 598 -1.16 1.50 -47.90
C ILE A 598 -0.37 0.67 -48.92
N ILE A 599 -0.70 -0.61 -49.09
CA ILE A 599 0.08 -1.57 -49.87
C ILE A 599 0.39 -1.09 -51.31
N PRO A 600 -0.57 -0.53 -52.08
CA PRO A 600 -0.29 -0.04 -53.44
C PRO A 600 0.64 1.17 -53.51
N HIS A 601 0.99 1.76 -52.37
CA HIS A 601 1.76 2.99 -52.28
C HIS A 601 3.09 2.80 -51.55
N ILE A 602 3.42 1.56 -51.19
CA ILE A 602 4.72 1.20 -50.65
C ILE A 602 5.76 1.37 -51.76
N ARG A 603 6.79 2.15 -51.48
CA ARG A 603 7.98 2.29 -52.31
C ARG A 603 8.88 1.07 -52.12
N CYS A 604 9.25 0.83 -50.87
CA CYS A 604 10.09 -0.28 -50.45
C CYS A 604 9.87 -0.62 -48.98
N LEU A 605 10.34 -1.82 -48.62
CA LEU A 605 10.38 -2.36 -47.28
C LEU A 605 11.84 -2.55 -46.90
N LYS A 606 12.25 -2.04 -45.74
CA LYS A 606 13.58 -2.29 -45.19
C LYS A 606 13.45 -3.06 -43.90
N ARG A 607 14.29 -4.09 -43.73
CA ARG A 607 14.28 -4.94 -42.54
C ARG A 607 15.67 -5.05 -41.95
N GLN A 608 15.78 -4.76 -40.65
CA GLN A 608 16.98 -4.97 -39.86
C GLN A 608 16.61 -5.68 -38.56
N GLY A 609 16.65 -7.02 -38.57
CA GLY A 609 16.22 -7.85 -37.45
C GLY A 609 14.71 -7.75 -37.19
N ASP A 610 14.34 -7.20 -36.04
CA ASP A 610 12.97 -6.91 -35.61
C ASP A 610 12.50 -5.50 -36.00
N LEU A 611 13.40 -4.62 -36.46
CA LEU A 611 13.04 -3.32 -36.99
C LEU A 611 12.55 -3.44 -38.44
N LEU A 612 11.38 -2.88 -38.69
CA LEU A 612 10.67 -2.90 -39.98
C LEU A 612 10.34 -1.47 -40.39
N ILE A 613 10.81 -1.06 -41.57
CA ILE A 613 10.55 0.26 -42.13
C ILE A 613 9.75 0.07 -43.42
N CYS A 614 8.62 0.76 -43.49
CA CYS A 614 7.81 0.88 -44.71
C CYS A 614 7.98 2.29 -45.24
N GLU A 615 8.56 2.42 -46.43
CA GLU A 615 8.64 3.72 -47.10
C GLU A 615 7.51 3.85 -48.12
N LEU A 616 6.89 5.03 -48.19
CA LEU A 616 5.75 5.27 -49.06
C LEU A 616 6.11 6.28 -50.15
N ASN A 617 5.58 6.05 -51.36
CA ASN A 617 5.72 6.98 -52.48
C ASN A 617 5.03 8.34 -52.22
N LYS A 618 4.05 8.37 -51.31
CA LYS A 618 3.34 9.57 -50.88
C LYS A 618 2.75 9.37 -49.49
N LYS A 619 2.47 10.47 -48.79
CA LYS A 619 1.84 10.43 -47.46
C LYS A 619 0.38 10.02 -47.58
N ILE A 620 0.00 8.91 -46.95
CA ILE A 620 -1.37 8.37 -46.97
C ILE A 620 -1.81 8.00 -45.55
N PRO A 621 -3.00 8.42 -45.11
CA PRO A 621 -3.53 7.98 -43.82
C PRO A 621 -3.92 6.49 -43.88
N PRO A 622 -3.48 5.66 -42.92
CA PRO A 622 -3.85 4.24 -42.86
C PRO A 622 -5.36 4.06 -42.63
N ARG A 623 -6.01 3.20 -43.43
CA ARG A 623 -7.45 2.87 -43.36
C ARG A 623 -7.73 1.44 -43.83
N GLY A 624 -8.81 0.84 -43.35
CA GLY A 624 -9.23 -0.52 -43.75
C GLY A 624 -8.64 -1.62 -42.86
N ALA A 625 -8.74 -2.87 -43.31
CA ALA A 625 -8.23 -4.01 -42.55
C ALA A 625 -6.70 -4.02 -42.54
N VAL A 626 -6.13 -4.44 -41.41
CA VAL A 626 -4.70 -4.75 -41.32
C VAL A 626 -4.52 -6.21 -41.71
N ARG A 627 -3.72 -6.48 -42.73
CA ARG A 627 -3.40 -7.84 -43.17
C ARG A 627 -1.90 -8.05 -43.30
N ALA A 628 -1.51 -9.32 -43.22
CA ALA A 628 -0.19 -9.78 -43.61
C ALA A 628 0.07 -9.48 -45.10
N LEU A 629 1.31 -9.15 -45.44
CA LEU A 629 1.77 -9.18 -46.82
C LEU A 629 1.88 -10.62 -47.31
N THR A 630 1.57 -10.82 -48.58
CA THR A 630 1.92 -12.06 -49.29
C THR A 630 3.43 -12.13 -49.48
N ALA A 631 3.97 -13.33 -49.70
CA ALA A 631 5.40 -13.50 -49.98
C ALA A 631 5.84 -12.68 -51.21
N SER A 632 5.02 -12.63 -52.26
CA SER A 632 5.31 -11.83 -53.46
C SER A 632 5.32 -10.32 -53.18
N GLU A 633 4.37 -9.82 -52.39
CA GLU A 633 4.36 -8.40 -51.99
C GLU A 633 5.59 -8.07 -51.14
N TYR A 634 5.91 -8.92 -50.16
CA TYR A 634 7.03 -8.68 -49.25
C TYR A 634 8.37 -8.67 -49.99
N PHE A 635 8.70 -9.74 -50.73
CA PHE A 635 9.99 -9.84 -51.41
C PHE A 635 10.09 -8.96 -52.65
N GLY A 636 8.97 -8.64 -53.30
CA GLY A 636 8.95 -7.69 -54.42
C GLY A 636 9.21 -6.25 -54.00
N LEU A 637 9.02 -5.93 -52.71
CA LEU A 637 9.24 -4.60 -52.14
C LEU A 637 10.46 -4.54 -51.22
N LEU A 638 11.09 -5.68 -50.89
CA LEU A 638 12.19 -5.74 -49.93
C LEU A 638 13.48 -5.15 -50.52
N GLU A 639 13.95 -4.07 -49.93
CA GLU A 639 15.29 -3.54 -50.11
C GLU A 639 16.15 -3.95 -48.91
N ALA A 640 17.17 -4.75 -49.18
CA ALA A 640 18.16 -5.13 -48.19
C ALA A 640 19.43 -4.30 -48.39
N GLU A 641 19.98 -3.74 -47.32
CA GLU A 641 21.22 -2.96 -47.38
C GLU A 641 22.36 -3.77 -46.74
N THR A 642 23.57 -3.53 -47.23
CA THR A 642 24.79 -4.27 -46.83
C THR A 642 25.54 -3.58 -45.71
#